data_AF-A0A7J5VYA1-F1
#
_entry.id   AF-A0A7J5VYA1-F1
#
_cell.length_a   1.000
_cell.length_b   1.000
_cell.length_c   1.000
_cell.angle_alpha   90.00
_cell.angle_beta   90.00
_cell.angle_gamma   90.00
#
_symmetry.space_group_name_H-M   'P 1'
#
loop_
_entity.id
_entity.type
_entity.pdbx_description
1 polymer ?
#
loop_
_entity_poly.entity_id
_entity_poly.type
_entity_poly.pdbx_seq_one_letter_code
_entity_poly.pdbx_strand_id
1 'polypeptide(L)'
;MKHHPKLLLAVLLIGIQSFTFSYGQILKPVKWSFSTKQISPAEVQLVLTATIDPTWHLYSQDIPPDGPVPTSFTFEKSADYKLIGKVKEPKAKEEFDKNFDMVVKYFADKAVFTQNIEVLTDKDFQIKGFLEFMCCDDGRCLPPDEVDFTFKIKGNPDIAKTAEPVPGETTASVAEVQDTVALPVAASSDTVAGTLNTAEAIDTAAEKEDKSSLWTLFFFAFLAGLAAILTPCVFPMIPMTVTFFLKEKDKVKAKFQALSYGVSIILIYTLIGTVVAITLGANFANFLSTHWIPNVFFFLIFMFFAASFLGMFEITLPSWLINKSDSQADRGGIIGAFFMAFTLVLVSFSCTGPIVGAILVASASGEILEPIIGMLGFSLAFALPFTLFAFFPRWLNSMPKSGGWLNSVKVVLGFIELALGLKFLSIADQTYHWGILDREVYLAFWIIIFTLMGLYLLGKLKFAHDSDLKFISVPRLSMAIVTFAFVIYMIPGMFGAPLQVLSGYLPPQATHDFDLNKIVRDNVQVFGSGGGTTEKPSSLCDKPKHGELLHLPHGLEGYFDYEQGLACAAQVNKPVFIDFTGHGCVNCREMEARVWADPRVLKKLREEFIIVALYVDDKTTLPESEWITSTYDGKVKKTIGKKYADFQISKFNVNAQPYYVLLDTKGNVMVPPLAYDLDVENFLDFLDRGLKEFKERQ
;
A
#
# COMPACT_ATOMS: atom_id res chain seq x y z
N MET A 1 1.48 -25.10 50.24
CA MET A 1 0.15 -25.59 49.81
C MET A 1 0.37 -26.53 48.63
N LYS A 2 -0.46 -27.57 48.42
CA LYS A 2 -0.30 -28.48 47.26
C LYS A 2 -0.97 -27.85 46.04
N HIS A 3 -0.19 -27.51 45.01
CA HIS A 3 -0.74 -26.96 43.77
C HIS A 3 -1.32 -28.07 42.89
N HIS A 4 -2.56 -27.91 42.44
CA HIS A 4 -3.22 -28.83 41.51
C HIS A 4 -3.00 -28.33 40.06
N PRO A 5 -2.16 -28.97 39.23
CA PRO A 5 -1.91 -28.52 37.85
C PRO A 5 -3.19 -28.57 36.99
N LYS A 6 -4.12 -29.47 37.30
CA LYS A 6 -5.43 -29.56 36.66
C LYS A 6 -6.29 -28.30 36.85
N LEU A 7 -6.13 -27.56 37.95
CA LEU A 7 -6.86 -26.31 38.18
C LEU A 7 -6.32 -25.18 37.28
N LEU A 8 -4.99 -25.12 37.13
CA LEU A 8 -4.34 -24.14 36.24
C LEU A 8 -4.69 -24.41 34.76
N LEU A 9 -4.71 -25.69 34.36
CA LEU A 9 -5.15 -26.09 33.02
C LEU A 9 -6.65 -25.80 32.78
N ALA A 10 -7.50 -26.03 33.79
CA ALA A 10 -8.93 -25.71 33.71
C ALA A 10 -9.18 -24.19 33.61
N VAL A 11 -8.46 -23.36 34.38
CA VAL A 11 -8.55 -21.90 34.26
C VAL A 11 -8.06 -21.42 32.89
N LEU A 12 -7.02 -22.04 32.32
CA LEU A 12 -6.56 -21.75 30.96
C LEU A 12 -7.63 -22.10 29.91
N LEU A 13 -8.24 -23.29 30.00
CA LEU A 13 -9.29 -23.75 29.10
C LEU A 13 -10.59 -22.92 29.22
N ILE A 14 -10.98 -22.51 30.43
CA ILE A 14 -12.14 -21.63 30.65
C ILE A 14 -11.85 -20.22 30.10
N GLY A 15 -10.62 -19.73 30.26
CA GLY A 15 -10.17 -18.48 29.62
C GLY A 15 -10.24 -18.52 28.09
N ILE A 16 -9.90 -19.66 27.49
CA ILE A 16 -9.98 -19.88 26.03
C ILE A 16 -11.45 -20.03 25.57
N GLN A 17 -12.29 -20.74 26.33
CA GLN A 17 -13.72 -20.90 26.01
C GLN A 17 -14.55 -19.62 26.25
N SER A 18 -14.04 -18.65 27.00
CA SER A 18 -14.70 -17.34 27.21
C SER A 18 -14.59 -16.39 26.00
N PHE A 19 -13.91 -16.79 24.91
CA PHE A 19 -13.59 -15.92 23.77
C PHE A 19 -14.48 -16.10 22.53
N THR A 20 -15.53 -16.92 22.59
CA THR A 20 -16.45 -17.13 21.46
C THR A 20 -17.62 -16.14 21.45
N PHE A 21 -17.80 -15.45 20.32
CA PHE A 21 -18.98 -14.64 19.98
C PHE A 21 -19.31 -13.42 20.86
N SER A 22 -18.37 -12.47 20.92
CA SER A 22 -18.76 -11.08 20.67
C SER A 22 -18.70 -10.84 19.17
N TYR A 23 -19.86 -10.75 18.50
CA TYR A 23 -19.91 -10.15 17.16
C TYR A 23 -19.51 -8.69 17.29
N GLY A 24 -18.36 -8.32 16.71
CA GLY A 24 -17.97 -6.92 16.53
C GLY A 24 -18.86 -6.27 15.48
N GLN A 25 -20.10 -5.94 15.85
CA GLN A 25 -21.02 -5.23 14.97
C GLN A 25 -20.41 -3.86 14.64
N ILE A 26 -20.23 -3.61 13.34
CA ILE A 26 -19.81 -2.29 12.85
C ILE A 26 -20.89 -1.29 13.26
N LEU A 27 -20.54 -0.40 14.18
CA LEU A 27 -21.46 0.61 14.70
C LEU A 27 -21.83 1.57 13.57
N LYS A 28 -23.07 1.46 13.08
CA LYS A 28 -23.70 2.44 12.17
C LYS A 28 -24.83 3.17 12.92
N PRO A 29 -24.49 4.10 13.84
CA PRO A 29 -25.46 4.78 14.68
C PRO A 29 -26.32 5.78 13.90
N VAL A 30 -25.83 6.28 12.75
CA VAL A 30 -26.60 7.15 11.85
C VAL A 30 -27.08 6.32 10.65
N LYS A 31 -28.39 6.34 10.41
CA LYS A 31 -29.06 5.62 9.32
C LYS A 31 -29.77 6.61 8.42
N TRP A 32 -29.32 6.71 7.18
CA TRP A 32 -29.83 7.67 6.20
C TRP A 32 -30.98 7.10 5.37
N SER A 33 -31.89 7.98 4.97
CA SER A 33 -33.02 7.66 4.10
C SER A 33 -33.33 8.84 3.18
N PHE A 34 -33.67 8.54 1.93
CA PHE A 34 -33.73 9.51 0.84
C PHE A 34 -35.12 9.51 0.20
N SER A 35 -35.71 10.69 0.03
CA SER A 35 -37.04 10.84 -0.59
C SER A 35 -37.17 12.15 -1.36
N THR A 36 -38.10 12.18 -2.31
CA THR A 36 -38.40 13.35 -3.17
C THR A 36 -39.76 13.92 -2.83
N LYS A 37 -39.87 15.24 -2.75
CA LYS A 37 -41.13 15.97 -2.62
C LYS A 37 -41.28 16.94 -3.79
N GLN A 38 -42.23 16.67 -4.69
CA GLN A 38 -42.57 17.62 -5.75
C GLN A 38 -43.12 18.91 -5.12
N ILE A 39 -42.63 20.08 -5.57
CA ILE A 39 -43.17 21.39 -5.20
C ILE A 39 -44.01 21.95 -6.36
N SER A 40 -43.50 21.85 -7.59
CA SER A 40 -44.18 22.19 -8.83
C SER A 40 -43.70 21.26 -9.97
N PRO A 41 -44.23 21.34 -11.20
CA PRO A 41 -43.66 20.60 -12.33
C PRO A 41 -42.18 20.91 -12.58
N ALA A 42 -41.74 22.13 -12.28
CA ALA A 42 -40.36 22.60 -12.47
C ALA A 42 -39.47 22.52 -11.21
N GLU A 43 -40.03 22.35 -10.01
CA GLU A 43 -39.27 22.34 -8.75
C GLU A 43 -39.52 21.08 -7.92
N VAL A 44 -38.44 20.41 -7.53
CA VAL A 44 -38.45 19.24 -6.64
C VAL A 44 -37.57 19.52 -5.43
N GLN A 45 -38.01 19.08 -4.26
CA GLN A 45 -37.22 19.08 -3.04
C GLN A 45 -36.72 17.67 -2.74
N LEU A 46 -35.40 17.54 -2.68
CA LEU A 46 -34.69 16.35 -2.21
C LEU A 46 -34.67 16.41 -0.68
N VAL A 47 -35.04 15.31 -0.02
CA VAL A 47 -35.15 15.21 1.44
C VAL A 47 -34.27 14.08 1.93
N LEU A 48 -33.24 14.44 2.70
CA LEU A 48 -32.23 13.52 3.25
C LEU A 48 -32.44 13.44 4.76
N THR A 49 -32.93 12.30 5.24
CA THR A 49 -33.28 12.09 6.65
C THR A 49 -32.28 11.16 7.31
N ALA A 50 -31.51 11.70 8.25
CA ALA A 50 -30.69 10.94 9.18
C ALA A 50 -31.52 10.56 10.41
N THR A 51 -31.57 9.27 10.73
CA THR A 51 -32.05 8.75 12.01
C THR A 51 -30.83 8.39 12.85
N ILE A 52 -30.77 8.88 14.09
CA ILE A 52 -29.56 8.84 14.92
C ILE A 52 -29.88 8.02 16.17
N ASP A 53 -29.14 6.93 16.39
CA ASP A 53 -29.30 6.08 17.57
C ASP A 53 -29.01 6.88 18.86
N PRO A 54 -29.64 6.56 20.01
CA PRO A 54 -29.47 7.32 21.25
C PRO A 54 -28.02 7.44 21.70
N THR A 55 -27.70 8.57 22.36
CA THR A 55 -26.35 9.00 22.80
C THR A 55 -25.32 9.25 21.69
N TRP A 56 -25.74 9.30 20.42
CA TRP A 56 -24.87 9.72 19.31
C TRP A 56 -25.24 11.10 18.78
N HIS A 57 -24.22 11.82 18.32
CA HIS A 57 -24.31 13.18 17.82
C HIS A 57 -23.80 13.26 16.38
N LEU A 58 -24.63 13.79 15.48
CA LEU A 58 -24.30 14.06 14.07
C LEU A 58 -24.00 15.55 13.91
N TYR A 59 -22.83 15.93 13.38
CA TYR A 59 -22.45 17.35 13.31
C TYR A 59 -23.14 18.13 12.18
N SER A 60 -23.33 19.43 12.40
CA SER A 60 -23.86 20.41 11.44
C SER A 60 -22.97 20.58 10.20
N GLN A 61 -23.49 21.25 9.17
CA GLN A 61 -22.68 21.78 8.07
C GLN A 61 -21.83 23.01 8.52
N ASP A 62 -22.28 23.73 9.54
CA ASP A 62 -21.67 24.98 10.05
C ASP A 62 -20.79 24.72 11.29
N ILE A 63 -19.67 24.01 11.12
CA ILE A 63 -18.68 23.77 12.18
C ILE A 63 -17.51 24.78 12.06
N PRO A 64 -16.96 25.32 13.17
CA PRO A 64 -15.77 26.19 13.12
C PRO A 64 -14.51 25.46 12.65
N PRO A 65 -13.46 26.18 12.19
CA PRO A 65 -12.14 25.60 11.95
C PRO A 65 -11.61 24.84 13.18
N ASP A 66 -10.77 23.85 12.92
CA ASP A 66 -10.18 22.91 13.90
C ASP A 66 -11.18 22.00 14.65
N GLY A 67 -12.47 22.06 14.31
CA GLY A 67 -13.53 21.21 14.86
C GLY A 67 -13.78 19.87 14.13
N PRO A 68 -14.85 19.15 14.50
CA PRO A 68 -15.23 17.89 13.85
C PRO A 68 -15.53 18.06 12.35
N VAL A 69 -15.34 17.00 11.57
CA VAL A 69 -15.72 16.99 10.14
C VAL A 69 -17.22 17.28 10.02
N PRO A 70 -17.63 18.38 9.35
CA PRO A 70 -19.02 18.76 9.22
C PRO A 70 -19.76 17.77 8.32
N THR A 71 -21.09 17.63 8.50
CA THR A 71 -21.90 16.94 7.48
C THR A 71 -21.80 17.72 6.17
N SER A 72 -21.54 17.07 5.05
CA SER A 72 -21.44 17.69 3.73
C SER A 72 -22.23 16.90 2.68
N PHE A 73 -22.61 17.55 1.57
CA PHE A 73 -23.45 16.98 0.52
C PHE A 73 -22.90 17.35 -0.86
N THR A 74 -22.52 16.35 -1.65
CA THR A 74 -22.02 16.51 -3.02
C THR A 74 -23.01 15.91 -4.01
N PHE A 75 -23.39 16.66 -5.05
CA PHE A 75 -24.32 16.23 -6.09
C PHE A 75 -23.61 16.16 -7.45
N GLU A 76 -23.85 15.11 -8.23
CA GLU A 76 -23.30 14.97 -9.59
C GLU A 76 -23.94 16.00 -10.54
N LYS A 77 -23.12 16.77 -11.28
CA LYS A 77 -23.60 17.78 -12.23
C LYS A 77 -24.23 17.09 -13.46
N SER A 78 -25.45 17.47 -13.83
CA SER A 78 -26.05 17.18 -15.14
C SER A 78 -26.61 18.46 -15.78
N ALA A 79 -26.90 18.39 -17.08
CA ALA A 79 -27.72 19.39 -17.77
C ALA A 79 -29.23 19.26 -17.43
N ASP A 80 -29.66 18.11 -16.92
CA ASP A 80 -31.09 17.81 -16.63
C ASP A 80 -31.69 18.64 -15.49
N TYR A 81 -30.86 19.20 -14.61
CA TYR A 81 -31.31 19.91 -13.41
C TYR A 81 -30.30 20.94 -12.90
N LYS A 82 -30.77 21.81 -12.00
CA LYS A 82 -29.94 22.85 -11.36
C LYS A 82 -30.26 22.99 -9.87
N LEU A 83 -29.22 23.10 -9.04
CA LEU A 83 -29.36 23.25 -7.59
C LEU A 83 -29.87 24.67 -7.24
N ILE A 84 -30.97 24.76 -6.50
CA ILE A 84 -31.54 26.02 -6.00
C ILE A 84 -30.99 26.31 -4.60
N GLY A 85 -29.82 26.95 -4.55
CA GLY A 85 -29.14 27.32 -3.30
C GLY A 85 -28.42 26.14 -2.62
N LYS A 86 -27.96 26.36 -1.38
CA LYS A 86 -27.32 25.34 -0.53
C LYS A 86 -28.34 24.42 0.16
N VAL A 87 -27.86 23.26 0.61
CA VAL A 87 -28.63 22.34 1.45
C VAL A 87 -28.99 23.01 2.78
N LYS A 88 -30.28 22.96 3.13
CA LYS A 88 -30.82 23.50 4.38
C LYS A 88 -30.87 22.39 5.42
N GLU A 89 -30.21 22.61 6.55
CA GLU A 89 -30.28 21.73 7.73
C GLU A 89 -31.40 22.16 8.70
N PRO A 90 -31.83 21.29 9.64
CA PRO A 90 -32.75 21.69 10.69
C PRO A 90 -32.02 22.51 11.76
N LYS A 91 -32.73 23.01 12.78
CA LYS A 91 -32.08 23.74 13.88
C LYS A 91 -31.21 22.78 14.72
N ALA A 92 -29.89 22.98 14.69
CA ALA A 92 -28.94 22.25 15.51
C ALA A 92 -29.07 22.59 17.01
N LYS A 93 -28.57 21.69 17.86
CA LYS A 93 -28.21 21.93 19.26
C LYS A 93 -26.77 22.49 19.28
N GLU A 94 -26.48 23.40 20.20
CA GLU A 94 -25.14 23.94 20.45
C GLU A 94 -24.70 23.55 21.86
N GLU A 95 -23.56 22.89 22.00
CA GLU A 95 -23.02 22.43 23.28
C GLU A 95 -21.49 22.31 23.22
N PHE A 96 -20.84 22.21 24.38
CA PHE A 96 -19.40 22.04 24.49
C PHE A 96 -19.01 20.57 24.36
N ASP A 97 -18.28 20.22 23.30
CA ASP A 97 -17.83 18.86 23.02
C ASP A 97 -16.43 18.61 23.58
N LYS A 98 -16.34 17.62 24.47
CA LYS A 98 -15.12 17.24 25.19
C LYS A 98 -14.08 16.55 24.30
N ASN A 99 -14.48 16.05 23.13
CA ASN A 99 -13.57 15.44 22.16
C ASN A 99 -12.77 16.51 21.40
N PHE A 100 -13.30 17.73 21.26
CA PHE A 100 -12.74 18.84 20.48
C PHE A 100 -12.43 20.10 21.31
N ASP A 101 -12.70 20.09 22.62
CA ASP A 101 -12.47 21.19 23.58
C ASP A 101 -13.13 22.52 23.18
N MET A 102 -14.25 22.45 22.46
CA MET A 102 -14.90 23.61 21.82
C MET A 102 -16.43 23.49 21.79
N VAL A 103 -17.13 24.59 21.51
CA VAL A 103 -18.58 24.58 21.25
C VAL A 103 -18.85 24.19 19.80
N VAL A 104 -19.68 23.16 19.60
CA VAL A 104 -20.03 22.61 18.28
C VAL A 104 -21.55 22.54 18.09
N LYS A 105 -21.97 22.52 16.83
CA LYS A 105 -23.37 22.31 16.44
C LYS A 105 -23.62 20.84 16.08
N TYR A 106 -24.64 20.23 16.66
CA TYR A 106 -24.99 18.83 16.39
C TYR A 106 -26.50 18.57 16.37
N PHE A 107 -26.85 17.39 15.86
CA PHE A 107 -28.19 16.80 15.90
C PHE A 107 -28.15 15.49 16.69
N ALA A 108 -29.24 15.18 17.37
CA ALA A 108 -29.49 13.90 18.01
C ALA A 108 -30.91 13.43 17.63
N ASP A 109 -31.18 12.14 17.80
CA ASP A 109 -32.45 11.46 17.48
C ASP A 109 -32.79 11.45 15.97
N LYS A 110 -32.89 12.62 15.33
CA LYS A 110 -33.22 12.78 13.91
C LYS A 110 -32.77 14.13 13.35
N ALA A 111 -32.19 14.11 12.15
CA ALA A 111 -31.97 15.29 11.32
C ALA A 111 -32.65 15.14 9.95
N VAL A 112 -33.14 16.24 9.37
CA VAL A 112 -33.79 16.27 8.05
C VAL A 112 -33.21 17.44 7.26
N PHE A 113 -32.37 17.13 6.29
CA PHE A 113 -31.74 18.08 5.39
C PHE A 113 -32.55 18.16 4.08
N THR A 114 -32.58 19.35 3.46
CA THR A 114 -33.36 19.57 2.23
C THR A 114 -32.58 20.38 1.19
N GLN A 115 -32.64 19.94 -0.06
CA GLN A 115 -32.08 20.63 -1.23
C GLN A 115 -33.20 20.81 -2.25
N ASN A 116 -33.41 22.04 -2.73
CA ASN A 116 -34.35 22.30 -3.83
C ASN A 116 -33.60 22.21 -5.16
N ILE A 117 -34.24 21.65 -6.19
CA ILE A 117 -33.71 21.54 -7.56
C ILE A 117 -34.74 22.00 -8.58
N GLU A 118 -34.25 22.70 -9.60
CA GLU A 118 -34.96 23.11 -10.81
C GLU A 118 -34.79 21.99 -11.85
N VAL A 119 -35.90 21.47 -12.40
CA VAL A 119 -35.91 20.46 -13.46
C VAL A 119 -35.86 21.14 -14.82
N LEU A 120 -34.89 20.77 -15.65
CA LEU A 120 -34.58 21.40 -16.95
C LEU A 120 -34.84 20.45 -18.15
N THR A 121 -35.30 19.23 -17.90
CA THR A 121 -35.55 18.19 -18.91
C THR A 121 -37.00 17.69 -18.89
N ASP A 122 -37.50 17.23 -20.03
CA ASP A 122 -38.84 16.63 -20.19
C ASP A 122 -38.87 15.12 -19.85
N LYS A 123 -37.70 14.49 -19.68
CA LYS A 123 -37.53 13.05 -19.44
C LYS A 123 -37.29 12.73 -17.96
N ASP A 124 -37.71 11.55 -17.53
CA ASP A 124 -37.37 11.01 -16.21
C ASP A 124 -35.86 10.75 -16.11
N PHE A 125 -35.23 11.21 -15.04
CA PHE A 125 -33.77 11.18 -14.84
C PHE A 125 -33.40 10.82 -13.39
N GLN A 126 -32.10 10.72 -13.10
CA GLN A 126 -31.59 10.38 -11.76
C GLN A 126 -30.58 11.41 -11.28
N ILE A 127 -30.78 11.93 -10.07
CA ILE A 127 -29.78 12.75 -9.36
C ILE A 127 -29.02 11.81 -8.44
N LYS A 128 -27.72 11.70 -8.68
CA LYS A 128 -26.77 10.99 -7.83
C LYS A 128 -25.92 11.97 -7.02
N GLY A 129 -25.30 11.43 -5.98
CA GLY A 129 -24.37 12.16 -5.13
C GLY A 129 -24.04 11.34 -3.89
N PHE A 130 -23.19 11.90 -3.05
CA PHE A 130 -22.83 11.32 -1.77
C PHE A 130 -22.91 12.39 -0.67
N LEU A 131 -23.14 11.93 0.56
CA LEU A 131 -22.94 12.73 1.75
C LEU A 131 -21.75 12.17 2.55
N GLU A 132 -20.99 13.07 3.15
CA GLU A 132 -19.91 12.75 4.09
C GLU A 132 -20.35 13.27 5.46
N PHE A 133 -20.16 12.49 6.52
CA PHE A 133 -20.46 12.94 7.88
C PHE A 133 -19.60 12.23 8.91
N MET A 134 -19.40 12.87 10.06
CA MET A 134 -18.82 12.25 11.24
C MET A 134 -19.82 12.27 12.40
N CYS A 135 -19.70 11.29 13.31
CA CYS A 135 -20.52 11.21 14.51
C CYS A 135 -19.74 10.67 15.70
N CYS A 136 -20.10 11.14 16.90
CA CYS A 136 -19.43 10.80 18.16
C CYS A 136 -20.45 10.50 19.26
N ASP A 137 -20.01 9.77 20.28
CA ASP A 137 -20.65 9.69 21.61
C ASP A 137 -19.81 10.47 22.64
N ASP A 138 -20.24 10.49 23.90
CA ASP A 138 -19.61 11.23 25.01
C ASP A 138 -18.14 10.85 25.30
N GLY A 139 -17.58 9.80 24.68
CA GLY A 139 -16.21 9.34 24.92
C GLY A 139 -15.42 8.86 23.69
N ARG A 140 -15.97 8.93 22.47
CA ARG A 140 -15.27 8.56 21.22
C ARG A 140 -16.00 9.08 19.98
N CYS A 141 -15.22 9.29 18.92
CA CYS A 141 -15.72 9.51 17.57
C CYS A 141 -15.55 8.27 16.70
N LEU A 142 -16.47 8.06 15.76
CA LEU A 142 -16.22 7.20 14.60
C LEU A 142 -15.48 8.01 13.52
N PRO A 143 -14.71 7.38 12.62
CA PRO A 143 -14.22 8.04 11.41
C PRO A 143 -15.38 8.59 10.58
N PRO A 144 -15.14 9.59 9.72
CA PRO A 144 -16.13 10.01 8.71
C PRO A 144 -16.59 8.83 7.85
N ASP A 145 -17.90 8.73 7.60
CA ASP A 145 -18.53 7.71 6.74
C ASP A 145 -19.14 8.40 5.51
N GLU A 146 -19.03 7.75 4.36
CA GLU A 146 -19.57 8.22 3.06
C GLU A 146 -20.83 7.41 2.73
N VAL A 147 -21.93 8.09 2.37
CA VAL A 147 -23.16 7.41 1.94
C VAL A 147 -23.66 7.98 0.62
N ASP A 148 -23.64 7.13 -0.41
CA ASP A 148 -24.23 7.41 -1.70
C ASP A 148 -25.76 7.55 -1.60
N PHE A 149 -26.31 8.48 -2.38
CA PHE A 149 -27.76 8.63 -2.58
C PHE A 149 -28.10 8.66 -4.07
N THR A 150 -29.32 8.24 -4.40
CA THR A 150 -29.87 8.37 -5.75
C THR A 150 -31.36 8.71 -5.68
N PHE A 151 -31.73 9.85 -6.24
CA PHE A 151 -33.12 10.27 -6.38
C PHE A 151 -33.58 10.03 -7.82
N LYS A 152 -34.72 9.37 -7.97
CA LYS A 152 -35.42 9.25 -9.27
C LYS A 152 -36.35 10.45 -9.41
N ILE A 153 -36.08 11.30 -10.39
CA ILE A 153 -36.82 12.54 -10.64
C ILE A 153 -37.64 12.38 -11.91
N LYS A 154 -38.88 12.85 -11.90
CA LYS A 154 -39.71 12.87 -13.10
C LYS A 154 -39.40 14.09 -13.97
N GLY A 155 -39.45 13.90 -15.28
CA GLY A 155 -39.32 14.99 -16.24
C GLY A 155 -40.43 16.03 -16.10
N ASN A 156 -40.15 17.27 -16.49
CA ASN A 156 -41.12 18.36 -16.46
C ASN A 156 -41.88 18.44 -17.81
N PRO A 157 -43.14 18.00 -17.89
CA PRO A 157 -43.90 17.94 -19.15
C PRO A 157 -44.31 19.31 -19.70
N ASP A 158 -44.10 20.40 -18.95
CA ASP A 158 -44.39 21.76 -19.43
C ASP A 158 -43.21 22.39 -20.20
N ILE A 159 -42.00 21.83 -20.09
CA ILE A 159 -40.85 22.23 -20.93
C ILE A 159 -41.14 21.90 -22.40
N ALA A 160 -41.69 20.71 -22.66
CA ALA A 160 -42.12 20.26 -23.98
C ALA A 160 -43.27 21.10 -24.61
N LYS A 161 -43.88 22.02 -23.86
CA LYS A 161 -44.96 22.91 -24.34
C LYS A 161 -44.50 24.33 -24.63
N THR A 162 -43.27 24.70 -24.28
CA THR A 162 -42.80 26.10 -24.31
C THR A 162 -41.83 26.35 -25.47
N ALA A 163 -42.12 25.74 -26.64
CA ALA A 163 -41.27 25.75 -27.82
C ALA A 163 -42.00 26.28 -29.07
N GLU A 164 -42.35 27.57 -29.07
CA GLU A 164 -42.66 28.34 -30.28
C GLU A 164 -41.66 29.51 -30.45
N PRO A 165 -41.40 29.97 -31.69
CA PRO A 165 -40.12 30.60 -32.03
C PRO A 165 -40.07 32.12 -31.85
N VAL A 166 -38.87 32.61 -31.53
CA VAL A 166 -38.45 34.01 -31.78
C VAL A 166 -37.53 34.02 -33.01
N PRO A 167 -37.69 34.92 -34.00
CA PRO A 167 -37.05 34.75 -35.31
C PRO A 167 -35.76 35.56 -35.49
N GLY A 168 -34.75 34.92 -36.11
CA GLY A 168 -33.83 35.56 -37.07
C GLY A 168 -32.64 36.35 -36.53
N GLU A 169 -31.42 35.88 -36.87
CA GLU A 169 -30.37 36.57 -37.64
C GLU A 169 -28.98 35.92 -37.35
N THR A 170 -28.02 35.69 -38.27
CA THR A 170 -28.01 35.54 -39.74
C THR A 170 -26.71 34.81 -40.16
N THR A 171 -26.74 33.85 -41.10
CA THR A 171 -25.60 33.22 -41.84
C THR A 171 -24.48 32.49 -41.04
N ALA A 172 -23.80 31.45 -41.53
CA ALA A 172 -23.89 30.58 -42.73
C ALA A 172 -23.37 29.16 -42.33
N SER A 173 -23.91 28.03 -42.81
CA SER A 173 -23.76 27.41 -44.17
C SER A 173 -22.28 27.18 -44.54
N VAL A 174 -21.79 26.00 -44.95
CA VAL A 174 -22.33 24.87 -45.77
C VAL A 174 -21.74 23.54 -45.21
N ALA A 175 -22.53 22.52 -44.80
CA ALA A 175 -22.96 21.31 -45.57
C ALA A 175 -21.83 20.29 -45.91
N GLU A 176 -22.00 19.01 -46.26
CA GLU A 176 -23.04 17.94 -46.16
C GLU A 176 -22.32 16.58 -46.49
N VAL A 177 -22.85 15.34 -46.61
CA VAL A 177 -24.20 14.75 -46.76
C VAL A 177 -24.22 13.25 -46.32
N GLN A 178 -25.34 12.73 -45.78
CA GLN A 178 -25.92 11.32 -45.79
C GLN A 178 -25.01 10.07 -45.52
N ASP A 179 -25.49 8.82 -45.30
CA ASP A 179 -26.79 8.11 -45.42
C ASP A 179 -27.08 7.24 -44.14
N THR A 180 -28.30 7.04 -43.62
CA THR A 180 -29.37 6.03 -43.94
C THR A 180 -28.93 4.54 -43.87
N VAL A 181 -29.72 3.50 -43.47
CA VAL A 181 -31.17 3.22 -43.58
C VAL A 181 -31.75 2.33 -42.42
N ALA A 182 -32.96 2.65 -41.93
CA ALA A 182 -34.05 1.81 -41.33
C ALA A 182 -33.97 1.02 -39.98
N LEU A 183 -35.17 0.95 -39.39
CA LEU A 183 -35.72 0.17 -38.25
C LEU A 183 -36.52 -1.07 -38.80
N PRO A 184 -37.26 -1.94 -38.03
CA PRO A 184 -37.81 -1.76 -36.68
C PRO A 184 -37.97 -2.99 -35.71
N VAL A 185 -38.07 -2.65 -34.41
CA VAL A 185 -39.03 -3.10 -33.36
C VAL A 185 -39.65 -4.52 -33.41
N ALA A 186 -39.40 -5.32 -32.37
CA ALA A 186 -40.42 -5.96 -31.51
C ALA A 186 -39.80 -6.60 -30.25
N ALA A 187 -40.57 -6.80 -29.18
CA ALA A 187 -40.14 -7.46 -27.93
C ALA A 187 -41.27 -8.33 -27.33
N SER A 188 -40.92 -9.38 -26.57
CA SER A 188 -41.65 -9.90 -25.38
C SER A 188 -40.95 -11.14 -24.76
N SER A 189 -41.18 -11.36 -23.47
CA SER A 189 -40.77 -12.55 -22.67
C SER A 189 -41.64 -13.79 -23.02
N ASP A 190 -41.28 -15.05 -22.73
CA ASP A 190 -41.17 -15.60 -21.37
C ASP A 190 -40.52 -17.01 -21.28
N THR A 191 -40.39 -17.52 -20.03
CA THR A 191 -39.81 -18.82 -19.59
C THR A 191 -40.31 -20.09 -20.35
N VAL A 192 -39.57 -21.21 -20.45
CA VAL A 192 -39.19 -22.18 -19.38
C VAL A 192 -37.99 -23.08 -19.79
N ALA A 193 -37.32 -23.65 -18.78
CA ALA A 193 -36.12 -24.52 -18.81
C ALA A 193 -35.98 -25.59 -19.92
N GLY A 194 -34.73 -25.80 -20.36
CA GLY A 194 -34.28 -26.94 -21.17
C GLY A 194 -32.75 -27.11 -21.11
N THR A 195 -32.28 -28.12 -20.37
CA THR A 195 -30.86 -28.39 -20.08
C THR A 195 -30.07 -28.88 -21.30
N LEU A 196 -28.81 -28.45 -21.46
CA LEU A 196 -27.68 -29.33 -21.85
C LEU A 196 -26.32 -28.65 -21.59
N ASN A 197 -25.34 -29.45 -21.19
CA ASN A 197 -24.04 -28.99 -20.66
C ASN A 197 -22.95 -28.93 -21.74
N THR A 198 -22.00 -28.01 -21.60
CA THR A 198 -20.57 -28.29 -21.90
C THR A 198 -19.67 -27.57 -20.89
N ALA A 199 -19.35 -28.24 -19.79
CA ALA A 199 -18.34 -27.81 -18.83
C ALA A 199 -17.71 -29.05 -18.18
N GLU A 200 -16.67 -29.60 -18.82
CA GLU A 200 -15.76 -30.61 -18.27
C GLU A 200 -14.55 -30.73 -19.21
N ALA A 201 -13.40 -31.13 -18.64
CA ALA A 201 -12.04 -30.84 -19.14
C ALA A 201 -11.70 -29.33 -19.18
N ILE A 202 -10.67 -28.84 -18.51
CA ILE A 202 -9.57 -29.54 -17.83
C ILE A 202 -9.73 -29.48 -16.30
N ASP A 203 -10.07 -30.61 -15.69
CA ASP A 203 -9.68 -30.89 -14.30
C ASP A 203 -8.94 -32.23 -14.27
N THR A 204 -7.60 -32.17 -14.29
CA THR A 204 -6.73 -33.33 -14.03
C THR A 204 -5.32 -32.87 -13.57
N ALA A 205 -5.26 -31.82 -12.76
CA ALA A 205 -4.02 -31.35 -12.13
C ALA A 205 -4.23 -30.67 -10.75
N ALA A 206 -5.48 -30.44 -10.33
CA ALA A 206 -5.83 -29.68 -9.13
C ALA A 206 -5.88 -30.53 -7.85
N GLU A 207 -4.89 -31.41 -7.62
CA GLU A 207 -4.82 -32.17 -6.36
C GLU A 207 -3.41 -32.19 -5.71
N LYS A 208 -3.04 -31.01 -5.21
CA LYS A 208 -2.19 -30.87 -4.01
C LYS A 208 -2.46 -29.54 -3.31
N GLU A 209 -3.61 -29.45 -2.65
CA GLU A 209 -3.90 -28.39 -1.68
C GLU A 209 -2.97 -28.59 -0.46
N ASP A 210 -1.77 -28.03 -0.55
CA ASP A 210 -0.67 -28.43 0.30
C ASP A 210 -0.60 -27.62 1.61
N LYS A 211 -0.61 -28.35 2.74
CA LYS A 211 -0.44 -27.79 4.08
C LYS A 211 0.93 -27.13 4.29
N SER A 212 1.83 -27.26 3.33
CA SER A 212 3.06 -26.47 3.25
C SER A 212 2.83 -24.95 3.17
N SER A 213 1.73 -24.46 2.57
CA SER A 213 1.53 -23.00 2.37
C SER A 213 1.55 -22.22 3.69
N LEU A 214 0.60 -22.52 4.61
CA LEU A 214 0.49 -21.82 5.90
C LEU A 214 1.73 -21.98 6.79
N TRP A 215 2.39 -23.14 6.75
CA TRP A 215 3.65 -23.35 7.48
C TRP A 215 4.83 -22.59 6.85
N THR A 216 4.88 -22.46 5.52
CA THR A 216 5.89 -21.68 4.81
C THR A 216 5.71 -20.19 5.09
N LEU A 217 4.47 -19.68 5.05
CA LEU A 217 4.13 -18.32 5.47
C LEU A 217 4.54 -18.07 6.93
N PHE A 218 4.23 -18.99 7.84
CA PHE A 218 4.65 -18.91 9.25
C PHE A 218 6.18 -18.86 9.41
N PHE A 219 6.94 -19.76 8.76
CA PHE A 219 8.39 -19.80 8.87
C PHE A 219 9.08 -18.60 8.18
N PHE A 220 8.54 -18.13 7.06
CA PHE A 220 9.01 -16.91 6.40
C PHE A 220 8.79 -15.68 7.29
N ALA A 221 7.58 -15.52 7.83
CA ALA A 221 7.25 -14.44 8.76
C ALA A 221 8.07 -14.53 10.05
N PHE A 222 8.35 -15.73 10.56
CA PHE A 222 9.23 -15.96 11.70
C PHE A 222 10.69 -15.54 11.41
N LEU A 223 11.23 -15.89 10.24
CA LEU A 223 12.56 -15.43 9.80
C LEU A 223 12.60 -13.90 9.65
N ALA A 224 11.55 -13.30 9.07
CA ALA A 224 11.40 -11.85 8.97
C ALA A 224 11.28 -11.17 10.36
N GLY A 225 10.62 -11.82 11.32
CA GLY A 225 10.52 -11.37 12.71
C GLY A 225 11.85 -11.45 13.48
N LEU A 226 12.71 -12.42 13.16
CA LEU A 226 14.10 -12.44 13.69
C LEU A 226 14.95 -11.33 13.05
N ALA A 227 14.85 -11.13 11.74
CA ALA A 227 15.55 -10.05 11.04
C ALA A 227 15.10 -8.66 11.56
N ALA A 228 13.82 -8.50 11.87
CA ALA A 228 13.25 -7.28 12.45
C ALA A 228 13.87 -6.87 13.81
N ILE A 229 14.52 -7.78 14.55
CA ILE A 229 15.21 -7.45 15.81
C ILE A 229 16.55 -6.73 15.55
N LEU A 230 17.14 -6.92 14.37
CA LEU A 230 18.35 -6.20 13.94
C LEU A 230 18.05 -4.77 13.46
N THR A 231 16.77 -4.36 13.44
CA THR A 231 16.39 -3.01 13.02
C THR A 231 16.80 -1.94 14.05
N PRO A 232 17.14 -0.73 13.58
CA PRO A 232 17.76 0.31 14.40
C PRO A 232 16.89 0.78 15.57
N CYS A 233 15.57 0.82 15.45
CA CYS A 233 14.70 1.27 16.56
C CYS A 233 14.46 0.17 17.62
N VAL A 234 14.80 -1.10 17.32
CA VAL A 234 14.54 -2.26 18.19
C VAL A 234 15.75 -2.63 19.01
N PHE A 235 16.93 -2.64 18.40
CA PHE A 235 18.19 -3.02 19.06
C PHE A 235 18.52 -2.21 20.35
N PRO A 236 18.34 -0.87 20.42
CA PRO A 236 18.59 -0.08 21.63
C PRO A 236 17.58 -0.32 22.76
N MET A 237 16.41 -0.86 22.45
CA MET A 237 15.39 -1.20 23.44
C MET A 237 15.73 -2.50 24.19
N ILE A 238 16.62 -3.35 23.68
CA ILE A 238 17.03 -4.60 24.34
C ILE A 238 17.71 -4.31 25.71
N PRO A 239 18.71 -3.42 25.84
CA PRO A 239 19.23 -3.02 27.15
C PRO A 239 18.16 -2.41 28.07
N MET A 240 17.31 -1.50 27.57
CA MET A 240 16.30 -0.80 28.36
C MET A 240 15.25 -1.75 28.95
N THR A 241 14.75 -2.68 28.14
CA THR A 241 13.75 -3.66 28.58
C THR A 241 14.33 -4.64 29.59
N VAL A 242 15.59 -5.05 29.48
CA VAL A 242 16.22 -5.94 30.47
C VAL A 242 16.56 -5.23 31.78
N THR A 243 16.86 -3.92 31.80
CA THR A 243 17.03 -3.20 33.07
C THR A 243 15.74 -3.12 33.90
N PHE A 244 14.56 -3.11 33.26
CA PHE A 244 13.28 -3.23 33.97
C PHE A 244 13.19 -4.56 34.74
N PHE A 245 13.45 -5.71 34.11
CA PHE A 245 13.40 -7.01 34.79
C PHE A 245 14.53 -7.21 35.83
N LEU A 246 15.61 -6.43 35.75
CA LEU A 246 16.66 -6.38 36.77
C LEU A 246 16.26 -5.59 38.04
N LYS A 247 15.17 -4.79 38.01
CA LYS A 247 14.59 -4.15 39.23
C LYS A 247 13.99 -5.20 40.20
N GLU A 248 13.45 -6.31 39.67
CA GLU A 248 12.73 -7.33 40.46
C GLU A 248 13.70 -8.27 41.21
N LYS A 249 13.44 -8.47 42.51
CA LYS A 249 14.30 -9.25 43.42
C LYS A 249 13.89 -10.73 43.50
N ASP A 250 12.63 -11.03 43.20
CA ASP A 250 12.10 -12.38 43.20
C ASP A 250 12.27 -13.05 41.82
N LYS A 251 13.16 -14.04 41.74
CA LYS A 251 13.49 -14.77 40.50
C LYS A 251 12.31 -15.50 39.87
N VAL A 252 11.25 -15.82 40.63
CA VAL A 252 10.04 -16.46 40.09
C VAL A 252 9.12 -15.39 39.50
N LYS A 253 8.94 -14.27 40.20
CA LYS A 253 8.16 -13.13 39.67
C LYS A 253 8.80 -12.49 38.44
N ALA A 254 10.12 -12.28 38.45
CA ALA A 254 10.85 -11.75 37.29
C ALA A 254 10.64 -12.61 36.04
N LYS A 255 10.68 -13.95 36.19
CA LYS A 255 10.39 -14.89 35.10
C LYS A 255 8.94 -14.88 34.63
N PHE A 256 7.98 -14.70 35.54
CA PHE A 256 6.57 -14.59 35.19
C PHE A 256 6.26 -13.25 34.50
N GLN A 257 6.87 -12.15 34.97
CA GLN A 257 6.84 -10.83 34.34
C GLN A 257 7.43 -10.91 32.92
N ALA A 258 8.62 -11.49 32.75
CA ALA A 258 9.27 -11.72 31.46
C ALA A 258 8.41 -12.55 30.49
N LEU A 259 7.75 -13.61 30.97
CA LEU A 259 6.82 -14.39 30.15
C LEU A 259 5.58 -13.58 29.77
N SER A 260 4.97 -12.84 30.70
CA SER A 260 3.82 -11.98 30.42
C SER A 260 4.15 -10.83 29.46
N TYR A 261 5.41 -10.36 29.47
CA TYR A 261 5.94 -9.38 28.53
C TYR A 261 5.99 -9.94 27.10
N GLY A 262 6.62 -11.11 26.92
CA GLY A 262 6.68 -11.79 25.62
C GLY A 262 5.30 -12.13 25.06
N VAL A 263 4.39 -12.66 25.90
CA VAL A 263 2.99 -12.91 25.53
C VAL A 263 2.26 -11.62 25.15
N SER A 264 2.53 -10.50 25.85
CA SER A 264 1.94 -9.19 25.49
C SER A 264 2.44 -8.70 24.13
N ILE A 265 3.72 -8.84 23.81
CA ILE A 265 4.25 -8.49 22.47
C ILE A 265 3.53 -9.31 21.38
N ILE A 266 3.42 -10.63 21.57
CA ILE A 266 2.77 -11.54 20.62
C ILE A 266 1.30 -11.15 20.41
N LEU A 267 0.56 -10.94 21.50
CA LEU A 267 -0.84 -10.55 21.44
C LEU A 267 -1.03 -9.18 20.77
N ILE A 268 -0.21 -8.18 21.10
CA ILE A 268 -0.37 -6.82 20.58
C ILE A 268 0.00 -6.76 19.08
N TYR A 269 1.12 -7.36 18.65
CA TYR A 269 1.46 -7.40 17.22
C TYR A 269 0.46 -8.23 16.41
N THR A 270 0.03 -9.39 16.93
CA THR A 270 -0.95 -10.24 16.22
C THR A 270 -2.31 -9.53 16.12
N LEU A 271 -2.78 -8.89 17.20
CA LEU A 271 -4.02 -8.13 17.20
C LEU A 271 -3.96 -6.91 16.26
N ILE A 272 -2.93 -6.06 16.37
CA ILE A 272 -2.80 -4.87 15.52
C ILE A 272 -2.67 -5.28 14.05
N GLY A 273 -1.82 -6.27 13.73
CA GLY A 273 -1.65 -6.74 12.35
C GLY A 273 -2.93 -7.35 11.77
N THR A 274 -3.64 -8.18 12.54
CA THR A 274 -4.92 -8.77 12.11
C THR A 274 -6.01 -7.71 11.94
N VAL A 275 -6.12 -6.75 12.86
CA VAL A 275 -7.09 -5.65 12.73
C VAL A 275 -6.78 -4.81 11.50
N VAL A 276 -5.53 -4.39 11.29
CA VAL A 276 -5.10 -3.62 10.10
C VAL A 276 -5.38 -4.40 8.80
N ALA A 277 -5.11 -5.71 8.78
CA ALA A 277 -5.42 -6.56 7.63
C ALA A 277 -6.91 -6.57 7.28
N ILE A 278 -7.78 -6.73 8.28
CA ILE A 278 -9.24 -6.85 8.08
C ILE A 278 -9.89 -5.48 7.81
N THR A 279 -9.48 -4.41 8.49
CA THR A 279 -10.18 -3.11 8.42
C THR A 279 -9.62 -2.15 7.38
N LEU A 280 -8.34 -2.29 7.00
CA LEU A 280 -7.66 -1.38 6.06
C LEU A 280 -7.21 -2.08 4.76
N GLY A 281 -7.02 -3.41 4.80
CA GLY A 281 -6.84 -4.25 3.62
C GLY A 281 -5.58 -3.98 2.77
N ALA A 282 -5.50 -4.66 1.62
CA ALA A 282 -4.38 -4.54 0.68
C ALA A 282 -4.19 -3.10 0.17
N ASN A 283 -5.28 -2.35 -0.02
CA ASN A 283 -5.26 -0.93 -0.42
C ASN A 283 -4.43 -0.07 0.56
N PHE A 284 -4.54 -0.30 1.87
CA PHE A 284 -3.75 0.42 2.85
C PHE A 284 -2.28 -0.04 2.89
N ALA A 285 -2.00 -1.32 2.68
CA ALA A 285 -0.62 -1.80 2.61
C ALA A 285 0.11 -1.24 1.36
N ASN A 286 -0.58 -1.14 0.21
CA ASN A 286 -0.06 -0.44 -0.97
C ASN A 286 0.13 1.06 -0.71
N PHE A 287 -0.83 1.73 -0.07
CA PHE A 287 -0.71 3.14 0.34
C PHE A 287 0.49 3.37 1.27
N LEU A 288 0.62 2.57 2.33
CA LEU A 288 1.70 2.67 3.31
C LEU A 288 3.08 2.50 2.66
N SER A 289 3.17 1.62 1.67
CA SER A 289 4.41 1.33 0.94
C SER A 289 4.74 2.36 -0.14
N THR A 290 3.75 2.94 -0.84
CA THR A 290 3.97 3.68 -2.10
C THR A 290 3.52 5.14 -2.08
N HIS A 291 2.84 5.61 -1.02
CA HIS A 291 2.38 7.00 -0.91
C HIS A 291 3.48 7.90 -0.30
N TRP A 292 3.54 9.16 -0.72
CA TRP A 292 4.61 10.07 -0.28
C TRP A 292 4.55 10.38 1.22
N ILE A 293 3.36 10.64 1.78
CA ILE A 293 3.20 10.99 3.22
C ILE A 293 3.89 9.97 4.16
N PRO A 294 3.54 8.66 4.15
CA PRO A 294 4.19 7.69 5.04
C PRO A 294 5.68 7.53 4.72
N ASN A 295 6.08 7.53 3.45
CA ASN A 295 7.49 7.39 3.05
C ASN A 295 8.36 8.57 3.51
N VAL A 296 7.90 9.82 3.34
CA VAL A 296 8.60 11.02 3.81
C VAL A 296 8.62 11.06 5.35
N PHE A 297 7.54 10.64 6.01
CA PHE A 297 7.49 10.50 7.46
C PHE A 297 8.50 9.46 7.98
N PHE A 298 8.60 8.30 7.34
CA PHE A 298 9.61 7.28 7.67
C PHE A 298 11.03 7.78 7.36
N PHE A 299 11.27 8.44 6.24
CA PHE A 299 12.55 9.09 5.93
C PHE A 299 12.97 10.05 7.06
N LEU A 300 12.10 10.98 7.45
CA LEU A 300 12.38 11.94 8.52
C LEU A 300 12.63 11.26 9.88
N ILE A 301 11.90 10.19 10.20
CA ILE A 301 12.13 9.36 11.38
C ILE A 301 13.52 8.69 11.34
N PHE A 302 13.90 8.10 10.21
CA PHE A 302 15.22 7.48 10.03
C PHE A 302 16.35 8.52 10.12
N MET A 303 16.17 9.73 9.57
CA MET A 303 17.14 10.83 9.72
C MET A 303 17.26 11.27 11.20
N PHE A 304 16.15 11.28 11.95
CA PHE A 304 16.14 11.64 13.37
C PHE A 304 16.85 10.59 14.25
N PHE A 305 16.58 9.29 14.06
CA PHE A 305 17.27 8.23 14.78
C PHE A 305 18.77 8.16 14.40
N ALA A 306 19.09 8.30 13.11
CA ALA A 306 20.48 8.37 12.64
C ALA A 306 21.25 9.52 13.29
N ALA A 307 20.66 10.72 13.35
CA ALA A 307 21.26 11.87 14.02
C ALA A 307 21.51 11.59 15.52
N SER A 308 20.61 10.87 16.19
CA SER A 308 20.83 10.44 17.58
C SER A 308 21.98 9.44 17.72
N PHE A 309 22.07 8.45 16.83
CA PHE A 309 23.09 7.40 16.91
C PHE A 309 24.49 7.87 16.49
N LEU A 310 24.56 8.87 15.61
CA LEU A 310 25.79 9.64 15.34
C LEU A 310 26.13 10.62 16.49
N GLY A 311 25.26 10.73 17.51
CA GLY A 311 25.54 11.44 18.75
C GLY A 311 25.25 12.94 18.71
N MET A 312 24.39 13.43 17.80
CA MET A 312 23.93 14.82 17.78
C MET A 312 23.11 15.16 19.03
N PHE A 313 22.31 14.20 19.52
CA PHE A 313 21.56 14.25 20.76
C PHE A 313 21.27 12.81 21.24
N GLU A 314 21.22 12.58 22.55
CA GLU A 314 20.68 11.31 23.06
C GLU A 314 19.15 11.41 23.15
N ILE A 315 18.42 10.38 22.73
CA ILE A 315 16.96 10.29 22.92
C ILE A 315 16.68 9.94 24.39
N THR A 316 16.81 10.96 25.25
CA THR A 316 16.19 10.98 26.56
C THR A 316 14.72 11.36 26.36
N LEU A 317 13.79 10.44 26.61
CA LEU A 317 12.36 10.76 26.58
C LEU A 317 12.07 11.94 27.54
N PRO A 318 11.17 12.89 27.18
CA PRO A 318 10.87 14.01 28.05
C PRO A 318 10.43 13.54 29.44
N SER A 319 10.92 14.20 30.49
CA SER A 319 10.71 13.76 31.89
C SER A 319 9.23 13.64 32.27
N TRP A 320 8.34 14.45 31.69
CA TRP A 320 6.89 14.33 31.86
C TRP A 320 6.29 13.05 31.24
N LEU A 321 6.85 12.59 30.11
CA LEU A 321 6.43 11.36 29.43
C LEU A 321 7.01 10.12 30.13
N ILE A 322 8.28 10.18 30.55
CA ILE A 322 8.87 9.16 31.43
C ILE A 322 8.02 9.03 32.69
N ASN A 323 7.82 10.11 33.45
CA ASN A 323 7.11 10.04 34.74
C ASN A 323 5.68 9.48 34.62
N LYS A 324 5.00 9.64 33.48
CA LYS A 324 3.64 9.09 33.23
C LYS A 324 3.65 7.62 32.76
N SER A 325 4.73 7.16 32.11
CA SER A 325 4.91 5.77 31.67
C SER A 325 5.55 4.91 32.77
N ASP A 326 6.66 5.38 33.36
CA ASP A 326 7.40 4.71 34.43
C ASP A 326 6.54 4.59 35.69
N SER A 327 5.65 5.56 36.01
CA SER A 327 4.68 5.39 37.12
C SER A 327 3.57 4.36 36.87
N GLN A 328 3.43 3.83 35.65
CA GLN A 328 2.65 2.61 35.38
C GLN A 328 3.52 1.36 35.26
N ALA A 329 4.78 1.48 34.82
CA ALA A 329 5.74 0.37 34.81
C ALA A 329 6.17 -0.04 36.24
N ASP A 330 6.48 0.93 37.11
CA ASP A 330 6.85 0.75 38.53
C ASP A 330 5.70 0.27 39.43
N ARG A 331 4.45 0.21 38.92
CA ARG A 331 3.39 -0.59 39.57
C ARG A 331 3.72 -2.09 39.54
N GLY A 332 4.61 -2.51 38.64
CA GLY A 332 5.16 -3.86 38.54
C GLY A 332 4.17 -4.91 38.04
N GLY A 333 4.63 -6.16 38.06
CA GLY A 333 3.80 -7.31 37.66
C GLY A 333 3.34 -7.26 36.20
N ILE A 334 2.18 -7.88 35.95
CA ILE A 334 1.64 -8.12 34.60
C ILE A 334 1.25 -6.80 33.91
N ILE A 335 0.72 -5.82 34.65
CA ILE A 335 0.25 -4.55 34.08
C ILE A 335 1.44 -3.70 33.61
N GLY A 336 2.51 -3.61 34.40
CA GLY A 336 3.75 -2.94 33.98
C GLY A 336 4.37 -3.62 32.75
N ALA A 337 4.39 -4.96 32.71
CA ALA A 337 4.86 -5.71 31.56
C ALA A 337 4.01 -5.45 30.29
N PHE A 338 2.68 -5.40 30.40
CA PHE A 338 1.80 -5.10 29.26
C PHE A 338 2.05 -3.70 28.67
N PHE A 339 2.14 -2.66 29.51
CA PHE A 339 2.39 -1.31 29.00
C PHE A 339 3.81 -1.15 28.41
N MET A 340 4.83 -1.76 29.01
CA MET A 340 6.17 -1.80 28.44
C MET A 340 6.21 -2.54 27.09
N ALA A 341 5.39 -3.59 26.91
CA ALA A 341 5.28 -4.29 25.64
C ALA A 341 4.56 -3.43 24.60
N PHE A 342 3.46 -2.77 24.97
CA PHE A 342 2.74 -1.83 24.11
C PHE A 342 3.63 -0.69 23.60
N THR A 343 4.42 -0.07 24.48
CA THR A 343 5.37 0.98 24.09
C THR A 343 6.47 0.46 23.17
N LEU A 344 7.00 -0.74 23.41
CA LEU A 344 7.95 -1.35 22.46
C LEU A 344 7.30 -1.56 21.09
N VAL A 345 6.14 -2.21 21.03
CA VAL A 345 5.44 -2.52 19.76
C VAL A 345 5.10 -1.24 18.99
N LEU A 346 4.61 -0.19 19.67
CA LEU A 346 4.26 1.07 19.02
C LEU A 346 5.49 1.74 18.37
N VAL A 347 6.62 1.80 19.08
CA VAL A 347 7.87 2.40 18.55
C VAL A 347 8.50 1.51 17.49
N SER A 348 8.50 0.19 17.66
CA SER A 348 9.08 -0.74 16.68
C SER A 348 8.24 -0.83 15.41
N PHE A 349 6.91 -0.67 15.47
CA PHE A 349 6.04 -0.67 14.29
C PHE A 349 6.46 0.38 13.24
N SER A 350 7.03 1.52 13.66
CA SER A 350 7.57 2.54 12.73
C SER A 350 8.75 2.06 11.88
N CYS A 351 9.48 1.01 12.28
CA CYS A 351 10.59 0.44 11.51
C CYS A 351 10.32 -0.99 11.00
N THR A 352 9.43 -1.74 11.66
CA THR A 352 8.98 -3.06 11.19
C THR A 352 7.78 -2.97 10.24
N GLY A 353 7.13 -1.80 10.14
CA GLY A 353 5.93 -1.55 9.34
C GLY A 353 6.01 -2.03 7.89
N PRO A 354 7.13 -1.83 7.15
CA PRO A 354 7.27 -2.36 5.79
C PRO A 354 7.34 -3.90 5.74
N ILE A 355 7.99 -4.53 6.72
CA ILE A 355 8.08 -6.00 6.83
C ILE A 355 6.70 -6.59 7.14
N VAL A 356 5.99 -5.98 8.09
CA VAL A 356 4.60 -6.31 8.43
C VAL A 356 3.69 -6.10 7.21
N GLY A 357 3.82 -4.97 6.50
CA GLY A 357 3.06 -4.68 5.30
C GLY A 357 3.26 -5.72 4.19
N ALA A 358 4.50 -6.14 3.95
CA ALA A 358 4.80 -7.21 2.99
C ALA A 358 4.17 -8.55 3.39
N ILE A 359 4.22 -8.92 4.68
CA ILE A 359 3.54 -10.12 5.20
C ILE A 359 2.02 -10.00 5.03
N LEU A 360 1.43 -8.82 5.29
CA LEU A 360 -0.01 -8.60 5.15
C LEU A 360 -0.46 -8.64 3.67
N VAL A 361 0.31 -8.11 2.72
CA VAL A 361 0.01 -8.24 1.27
C VAL A 361 0.13 -9.70 0.84
N ALA A 362 1.19 -10.42 1.24
CA ALA A 362 1.36 -11.84 0.96
C ALA A 362 0.28 -12.74 1.62
N SER A 363 -0.49 -12.19 2.57
CA SER A 363 -1.61 -12.85 3.26
C SER A 363 -2.97 -12.27 2.86
N ALA A 364 -3.03 -11.36 1.87
CA ALA A 364 -4.26 -10.65 1.49
C ALA A 364 -5.09 -11.39 0.42
N SER A 365 -4.65 -12.59 0.01
CA SER A 365 -5.29 -13.46 -0.98
C SER A 365 -6.17 -14.56 -0.35
N GLY A 366 -5.90 -14.97 0.88
CA GLY A 366 -6.61 -16.05 1.56
C GLY A 366 -7.65 -15.58 2.59
N GLU A 367 -8.20 -16.55 3.32
CA GLU A 367 -9.10 -16.28 4.45
C GLU A 367 -8.38 -15.55 5.60
N ILE A 368 -9.16 -14.98 6.52
CA ILE A 368 -8.72 -14.25 7.73
C ILE A 368 -7.63 -14.99 8.55
N LEU A 369 -7.54 -16.31 8.41
CA LEU A 369 -6.52 -17.16 9.05
C LEU A 369 -5.08 -16.88 8.56
N GLU A 370 -4.87 -16.51 7.30
CA GLU A 370 -3.52 -16.26 6.75
C GLU A 370 -2.81 -15.07 7.44
N PRO A 371 -3.40 -13.85 7.50
CA PRO A 371 -2.80 -12.74 8.23
C PRO A 371 -2.53 -13.05 9.71
N ILE A 372 -3.40 -13.82 10.36
CA ILE A 372 -3.22 -14.25 11.75
C ILE A 372 -1.97 -15.13 11.88
N ILE A 373 -1.80 -16.12 11.00
CA ILE A 373 -0.65 -17.05 11.04
C ILE A 373 0.66 -16.32 10.72
N GLY A 374 0.67 -15.44 9.71
CA GLY A 374 1.83 -14.61 9.39
C GLY A 374 2.24 -13.70 10.57
N MET A 375 1.29 -12.96 11.14
CA MET A 375 1.56 -12.06 12.26
C MET A 375 1.92 -12.79 13.56
N LEU A 376 1.38 -13.99 13.77
CA LEU A 376 1.77 -14.86 14.89
C LEU A 376 3.22 -15.36 14.73
N GLY A 377 3.62 -15.79 13.53
CA GLY A 377 5.00 -16.21 13.24
C GLY A 377 6.00 -15.06 13.44
N PHE A 378 5.71 -13.90 12.85
CA PHE A 378 6.50 -12.67 13.02
C PHE A 378 6.64 -12.26 14.49
N SER A 379 5.52 -12.15 15.21
CA SER A 379 5.53 -11.64 16.58
C SER A 379 6.12 -12.63 17.60
N LEU A 380 6.00 -13.94 17.38
CA LEU A 380 6.67 -14.97 18.16
C LEU A 380 8.20 -14.87 18.02
N ALA A 381 8.70 -14.75 16.79
CA ALA A 381 10.12 -14.54 16.54
C ALA A 381 10.62 -13.25 17.20
N PHE A 382 9.91 -12.14 16.98
CA PHE A 382 10.25 -10.82 17.52
C PHE A 382 10.33 -10.83 19.06
N ALA A 383 9.35 -11.45 19.72
CA ALA A 383 9.28 -11.52 21.18
C ALA A 383 10.34 -12.46 21.80
N LEU A 384 10.86 -13.44 21.06
CA LEU A 384 11.66 -14.53 21.62
C LEU A 384 12.97 -14.04 22.27
N PRO A 385 13.87 -13.27 21.61
CA PRO A 385 15.10 -12.79 22.25
C PRO A 385 14.87 -11.85 23.44
N PHE A 386 13.89 -10.93 23.35
CA PHE A 386 13.51 -10.07 24.48
C PHE A 386 13.08 -10.91 25.69
N THR A 387 12.21 -11.90 25.48
CA THR A 387 11.76 -12.84 26.51
C THR A 387 12.93 -13.66 27.06
N LEU A 388 13.85 -14.11 26.20
CA LEU A 388 15.01 -14.93 26.58
C LEU A 388 16.00 -14.14 27.45
N PHE A 389 16.35 -12.91 27.08
CA PHE A 389 17.23 -12.05 27.88
C PHE A 389 16.60 -11.67 29.22
N ALA A 390 15.29 -11.42 29.26
CA ALA A 390 14.54 -11.18 30.49
C ALA A 390 14.43 -12.43 31.39
N PHE A 391 14.33 -13.63 30.81
CA PHE A 391 14.28 -14.91 31.55
C PHE A 391 15.66 -15.37 32.06
N PHE A 392 16.74 -14.92 31.40
CA PHE A 392 18.14 -15.18 31.78
C PHE A 392 18.98 -13.88 31.90
N PRO A 393 18.70 -12.94 32.84
CA PRO A 393 19.42 -11.66 32.92
C PRO A 393 20.94 -11.77 33.16
N ARG A 394 21.44 -12.94 33.57
CA ARG A 394 22.87 -13.24 33.64
C ARG A 394 23.58 -13.24 32.28
N TRP A 395 22.87 -13.50 31.18
CA TRP A 395 23.44 -13.40 29.82
C TRP A 395 23.74 -11.93 29.45
N LEU A 396 22.93 -10.98 29.93
CA LEU A 396 23.22 -9.55 29.77
C LEU A 396 24.50 -9.16 30.52
N ASN A 397 24.73 -9.71 31.71
CA ASN A 397 25.95 -9.47 32.50
C ASN A 397 27.24 -10.06 31.88
N SER A 398 27.13 -10.92 30.85
CA SER A 398 28.25 -11.38 30.03
C SER A 398 28.48 -10.57 28.75
N MET A 399 27.58 -9.65 28.39
CA MET A 399 27.91 -8.64 27.38
C MET A 399 28.88 -7.61 27.96
N PRO A 400 29.80 -7.06 27.14
CA PRO A 400 30.75 -6.05 27.61
C PRO A 400 29.99 -4.83 28.16
N LYS A 401 30.41 -4.34 29.34
CA LYS A 401 29.91 -3.07 29.90
C LYS A 401 30.04 -1.96 28.86
N SER A 402 29.10 -1.02 28.87
CA SER A 402 28.86 0.06 27.90
C SER A 402 30.05 1.03 27.69
N GLY A 403 31.16 0.54 27.15
CA GLY A 403 32.30 1.34 26.70
C GLY A 403 32.22 1.66 25.20
N GLY A 404 33.30 2.21 24.64
CA GLY A 404 33.35 2.72 23.27
C GLY A 404 32.93 1.74 22.16
N TRP A 405 32.98 0.42 22.39
CA TRP A 405 32.42 -0.56 21.45
C TRP A 405 30.92 -0.36 21.20
N LEU A 406 30.12 -0.11 22.25
CA LEU A 406 28.69 0.13 22.10
C LEU A 406 28.42 1.45 21.35
N ASN A 407 29.27 2.47 21.56
CA ASN A 407 29.18 3.71 20.77
C ASN A 407 29.52 3.47 19.30
N SER A 408 30.54 2.65 19.00
CA SER A 408 30.83 2.25 17.62
C SER A 408 29.73 1.41 16.97
N VAL A 409 28.97 0.63 17.73
CA VAL A 409 27.75 -0.04 17.21
C VAL A 409 26.66 0.98 16.91
N LYS A 410 26.38 1.95 17.81
CA LYS A 410 25.45 3.07 17.53
C LYS A 410 25.83 3.78 16.22
N VAL A 411 27.07 4.26 16.11
CA VAL A 411 27.53 5.05 14.95
C VAL A 411 27.43 4.26 13.64
N VAL A 412 27.76 2.96 13.65
CA VAL A 412 27.60 2.08 12.46
C VAL A 412 26.13 1.92 12.08
N LEU A 413 25.23 1.71 13.05
CA LEU A 413 23.78 1.66 12.79
C LEU A 413 23.27 3.00 12.22
N GLY A 414 23.72 4.14 12.77
CA GLY A 414 23.35 5.47 12.29
C GLY A 414 23.73 5.72 10.82
N PHE A 415 24.91 5.25 10.37
CA PHE A 415 25.24 5.29 8.94
C PHE A 415 24.34 4.39 8.09
N ILE A 416 23.98 3.20 8.58
CA ILE A 416 23.04 2.29 7.90
C ILE A 416 21.63 2.91 7.83
N GLU A 417 21.18 3.61 8.87
CA GLU A 417 19.91 4.34 8.89
C GLU A 417 19.86 5.49 7.89
N LEU A 418 20.96 6.23 7.68
CA LEU A 418 21.02 7.24 6.63
C LEU A 418 20.80 6.61 5.25
N ALA A 419 21.46 5.48 4.97
CA ALA A 419 21.32 4.76 3.71
C ALA A 419 19.91 4.16 3.52
N LEU A 420 19.35 3.53 4.55
CA LEU A 420 18.00 2.94 4.51
C LEU A 420 16.89 3.99 4.46
N GLY A 421 17.05 5.12 5.16
CA GLY A 421 16.10 6.23 5.13
C GLY A 421 15.90 6.78 3.71
N LEU A 422 16.99 6.90 2.94
CA LEU A 422 16.95 7.33 1.53
C LEU A 422 16.09 6.40 0.66
N LYS A 423 15.92 5.12 0.99
CA LYS A 423 15.03 4.22 0.22
C LYS A 423 13.57 4.65 0.30
N PHE A 424 13.09 5.08 1.47
CA PHE A 424 11.72 5.58 1.60
C PHE A 424 11.52 6.86 0.78
N LEU A 425 12.47 7.81 0.85
CA LEU A 425 12.42 9.02 0.04
C LEU A 425 12.46 8.70 -1.46
N SER A 426 13.29 7.75 -1.88
CA SER A 426 13.39 7.27 -3.26
C SER A 426 12.11 6.58 -3.77
N ILE A 427 11.35 5.88 -2.91
CA ILE A 427 10.06 5.31 -3.30
C ILE A 427 9.02 6.43 -3.53
N ALA A 428 8.98 7.46 -2.69
CA ALA A 428 8.12 8.62 -2.90
C ALA A 428 8.51 9.42 -4.15
N ASP A 429 9.81 9.59 -4.38
CA ASP A 429 10.39 10.27 -5.54
C ASP A 429 9.97 9.61 -6.86
N GLN A 430 10.00 8.27 -6.92
CA GLN A 430 9.62 7.49 -8.10
C GLN A 430 8.10 7.39 -8.30
N THR A 431 7.30 7.17 -7.25
CA THR A 431 5.84 7.02 -7.43
C THR A 431 5.15 8.34 -7.79
N TYR A 432 5.78 9.49 -7.52
CA TYR A 432 5.29 10.84 -7.85
C TYR A 432 6.11 11.57 -8.92
N HIS A 433 7.09 10.91 -9.55
CA HIS A 433 7.95 11.48 -10.61
C HIS A 433 8.59 12.83 -10.23
N TRP A 434 9.20 12.90 -9.04
CA TRP A 434 9.80 14.12 -8.51
C TRP A 434 11.19 14.46 -9.09
N GLY A 435 12.01 13.46 -9.45
CA GLY A 435 13.35 13.67 -10.03
C GLY A 435 14.36 14.29 -9.07
N ILE A 436 14.40 13.83 -7.81
CA ILE A 436 15.31 14.31 -6.76
C ILE A 436 16.33 13.22 -6.38
N LEU A 437 15.98 11.94 -6.49
CA LEU A 437 16.83 10.78 -6.16
C LEU A 437 16.96 9.80 -7.34
N ASP A 438 17.31 10.34 -8.50
CA ASP A 438 17.81 9.58 -9.64
C ASP A 438 19.00 8.68 -9.28
N ARG A 439 19.26 7.67 -10.12
CA ARG A 439 20.10 6.50 -9.78
C ARG A 439 21.51 6.88 -9.37
N GLU A 440 22.13 7.82 -10.06
CA GLU A 440 23.45 8.38 -9.76
C GLU A 440 23.47 9.22 -8.49
N VAL A 441 22.40 9.97 -8.19
CA VAL A 441 22.28 10.79 -6.97
C VAL A 441 22.13 9.88 -5.75
N TYR A 442 21.24 8.89 -5.84
CA TYR A 442 21.05 7.86 -4.83
C TYR A 442 22.34 7.07 -4.56
N LEU A 443 23.03 6.63 -5.63
CA LEU A 443 24.32 5.94 -5.52
C LEU A 443 25.41 6.83 -4.94
N ALA A 444 25.47 8.11 -5.29
CA ALA A 444 26.44 9.06 -4.74
C ALA A 444 26.25 9.22 -3.22
N PHE A 445 25.02 9.40 -2.74
CA PHE A 445 24.73 9.43 -1.31
C PHE A 445 25.15 8.13 -0.61
N TRP A 446 24.81 6.96 -1.17
CA TRP A 446 25.22 5.67 -0.60
C TRP A 446 26.75 5.51 -0.57
N ILE A 447 27.44 5.82 -1.66
CA ILE A 447 28.91 5.77 -1.75
C ILE A 447 29.55 6.68 -0.70
N ILE A 448 29.03 7.89 -0.50
CA ILE A 448 29.51 8.82 0.54
C ILE A 448 29.26 8.27 1.95
N ILE A 449 28.03 7.81 2.25
CA ILE A 449 27.63 7.28 3.56
C ILE A 449 28.50 6.07 3.94
N PHE A 450 28.63 5.09 3.06
CA PHE A 450 29.44 3.90 3.32
C PHE A 450 30.95 4.22 3.34
N THR A 451 31.43 5.20 2.55
CA THR A 451 32.83 5.69 2.65
C THR A 451 33.11 6.31 4.02
N LEU A 452 32.21 7.16 4.52
CA LEU A 452 32.33 7.77 5.86
C LEU A 452 32.28 6.69 6.96
N MET A 453 31.40 5.70 6.84
CA MET A 453 31.38 4.55 7.76
C MET A 453 32.70 3.75 7.72
N GLY A 454 33.28 3.53 6.54
CA GLY A 454 34.59 2.89 6.37
C GLY A 454 35.72 3.70 7.03
N LEU A 455 35.73 5.01 6.85
CA LEU A 455 36.70 5.92 7.50
C LEU A 455 36.52 5.96 9.03
N TYR A 456 35.28 5.91 9.53
CA TYR A 456 34.98 5.74 10.95
C TYR A 456 35.50 4.41 11.50
N LEU A 457 35.32 3.31 10.77
CA LEU A 457 35.85 2.00 11.15
C LEU A 457 37.38 1.99 11.15
N LEU A 458 38.04 2.71 10.23
CA LEU A 458 39.50 2.93 10.28
C LEU A 458 39.96 3.94 11.36
N GLY A 459 39.05 4.51 12.15
CA GLY A 459 39.38 5.47 13.21
C GLY A 459 39.83 6.85 12.70
N LYS A 460 39.50 7.19 11.45
CA LYS A 460 39.77 8.50 10.84
C LYS A 460 38.68 9.54 11.13
N LEU A 461 37.48 9.08 11.50
CA LEU A 461 36.40 9.91 12.04
C LEU A 461 36.16 9.52 13.51
N LYS A 462 35.74 10.49 14.34
CA LYS A 462 35.46 10.33 15.76
C LYS A 462 34.30 11.25 16.14
N PHE A 463 33.27 10.71 16.78
CA PHE A 463 32.12 11.47 17.29
C PHE A 463 32.29 11.82 18.78
N ALA A 464 31.43 12.70 19.30
CA ALA A 464 31.58 13.27 20.66
C ALA A 464 31.67 12.22 21.79
N HIS A 465 31.04 11.06 21.60
CA HIS A 465 30.95 9.98 22.58
C HIS A 465 31.95 8.82 22.34
N ASP A 466 32.89 8.97 21.40
CA ASP A 466 33.90 7.94 21.11
C ASP A 466 35.15 8.03 21.99
N SER A 467 35.60 6.88 22.50
CA SER A 467 36.91 6.70 23.13
C SER A 467 38.04 6.64 22.11
N ASP A 468 39.22 7.20 22.43
CA ASP A 468 40.40 7.15 21.56
C ASP A 468 40.91 5.74 21.26
N LEU A 469 41.17 5.47 19.98
CA LEU A 469 41.61 4.18 19.47
C LEU A 469 43.14 4.16 19.35
N LYS A 470 43.81 3.45 20.27
CA LYS A 470 45.28 3.24 20.21
C LYS A 470 45.72 2.31 19.06
N PHE A 471 44.83 1.45 18.60
CA PHE A 471 45.03 0.53 17.48
C PHE A 471 43.68 0.13 16.88
N ILE A 472 43.67 -0.27 15.61
CA ILE A 472 42.48 -0.83 14.95
C ILE A 472 42.40 -2.31 15.29
N SER A 473 41.26 -2.79 15.80
CA SER A 473 41.06 -4.21 16.08
C SER A 473 40.70 -4.99 14.82
N VAL A 474 41.09 -6.27 14.75
CA VAL A 474 40.84 -7.13 13.57
C VAL A 474 39.37 -7.16 13.13
N PRO A 475 38.35 -7.24 14.02
CA PRO A 475 36.95 -7.15 13.60
C PRO A 475 36.58 -5.79 12.98
N ARG A 476 37.13 -4.68 13.51
CA ARG A 476 36.88 -3.33 13.00
C ARG A 476 37.53 -3.12 11.63
N LEU A 477 38.74 -3.67 11.43
CA LEU A 477 39.43 -3.71 10.14
C LEU A 477 38.68 -4.58 9.12
N SER A 478 38.20 -5.76 9.51
CA SER A 478 37.42 -6.65 8.64
C SER A 478 36.13 -5.96 8.18
N MET A 479 35.39 -5.32 9.10
CA MET A 479 34.20 -4.54 8.76
C MET A 479 34.52 -3.36 7.83
N ALA A 480 35.67 -2.68 8.01
CA ALA A 480 36.12 -1.63 7.09
C ALA A 480 36.41 -2.18 5.69
N ILE A 481 37.08 -3.33 5.58
CA ILE A 481 37.38 -3.99 4.29
C ILE A 481 36.08 -4.36 3.56
N VAL A 482 35.10 -4.97 4.25
CA VAL A 482 33.77 -5.27 3.68
C VAL A 482 33.06 -3.98 3.23
N THR A 483 33.13 -2.92 4.05
CA THR A 483 32.52 -1.62 3.74
C THR A 483 33.14 -0.98 2.48
N PHE A 484 34.47 -0.96 2.36
CA PHE A 484 35.13 -0.41 1.17
C PHE A 484 34.98 -1.30 -0.07
N ALA A 485 34.92 -2.63 0.08
CA ALA A 485 34.57 -3.53 -1.02
C ALA A 485 33.14 -3.27 -1.54
N PHE A 486 32.19 -2.99 -0.64
CA PHE A 486 30.83 -2.60 -0.99
C PHE A 486 30.77 -1.24 -1.71
N VAL A 487 31.53 -0.24 -1.25
CA VAL A 487 31.69 1.04 -1.96
C VAL A 487 32.24 0.82 -3.38
N ILE A 488 33.32 0.03 -3.52
CA ILE A 488 33.94 -0.25 -4.82
C ILE A 488 32.97 -0.98 -5.76
N TYR A 489 32.15 -1.90 -5.24
CA TYR A 489 31.09 -2.56 -6.00
C TYR A 489 30.02 -1.58 -6.52
N MET A 490 29.70 -0.50 -5.78
CA MET A 490 28.71 0.49 -6.20
C MET A 490 29.22 1.48 -7.25
N ILE A 491 30.52 1.77 -7.31
CA ILE A 491 31.09 2.78 -8.24
C ILE A 491 30.71 2.55 -9.71
N PRO A 492 30.82 1.33 -10.29
CA PRO A 492 30.35 1.07 -11.66
C PRO A 492 28.87 1.39 -11.90
N GLY A 493 28.03 1.39 -10.86
CA GLY A 493 26.61 1.75 -10.95
C GLY A 493 26.39 3.19 -11.41
N MET A 494 27.30 4.11 -11.06
CA MET A 494 27.30 5.51 -11.50
C MET A 494 27.66 5.70 -12.99
N PHE A 495 28.00 4.62 -13.69
CA PHE A 495 28.32 4.58 -15.11
C PHE A 495 27.41 3.60 -15.87
N GLY A 496 26.24 3.31 -15.31
CA GLY A 496 25.21 2.48 -15.94
C GLY A 496 25.30 0.97 -15.65
N ALA A 497 26.16 0.50 -14.74
CA ALA A 497 26.14 -0.92 -14.36
C ALA A 497 24.83 -1.31 -13.65
N PRO A 498 24.27 -2.52 -13.89
CA PRO A 498 22.96 -2.92 -13.37
C PRO A 498 22.96 -3.20 -11.86
N LEU A 499 24.09 -3.59 -11.28
CA LEU A 499 24.27 -3.91 -9.85
C LEU A 499 23.21 -4.90 -9.30
N GLN A 500 23.09 -6.07 -9.93
CA GLN A 500 22.03 -7.07 -9.68
C GLN A 500 21.78 -7.45 -8.20
N VAL A 501 22.80 -7.37 -7.33
CA VAL A 501 22.69 -7.63 -5.88
C VAL A 501 21.87 -6.54 -5.14
N LEU A 502 21.85 -5.30 -5.67
CA LEU A 502 21.17 -4.14 -5.09
C LEU A 502 19.95 -3.69 -5.90
N SER A 503 19.56 -4.44 -6.93
CA SER A 503 18.50 -4.09 -7.89
C SER A 503 17.17 -3.67 -7.25
N GLY A 504 16.68 -4.38 -6.23
CA GLY A 504 15.48 -4.01 -5.48
C GLY A 504 15.61 -2.74 -4.63
N TYR A 505 16.82 -2.34 -4.28
CA TYR A 505 17.10 -1.16 -3.44
C TYR A 505 17.38 0.10 -4.26
N LEU A 506 18.09 0.00 -5.38
CA LEU A 506 18.42 1.14 -6.23
C LEU A 506 17.22 1.67 -7.05
N PRO A 507 17.25 2.93 -7.50
CA PRO A 507 16.37 3.41 -8.57
C PRO A 507 16.54 2.62 -9.88
N PRO A 508 15.51 2.56 -10.74
CA PRO A 508 15.58 1.94 -12.06
C PRO A 508 16.75 2.46 -12.93
N GLN A 509 17.19 1.70 -13.93
CA GLN A 509 18.19 2.21 -14.88
C GLN A 509 17.64 3.29 -15.83
N ALA A 510 16.32 3.50 -15.85
CA ALA A 510 15.69 4.53 -16.67
C ALA A 510 15.79 5.94 -16.05
N THR A 511 15.82 6.04 -14.71
CA THR A 511 16.04 7.27 -13.94
C THR A 511 17.55 7.51 -13.78
N HIS A 512 18.27 7.62 -14.90
CA HIS A 512 19.72 7.77 -14.94
C HIS A 512 20.10 8.64 -16.15
N ASP A 513 20.54 9.88 -15.91
CA ASP A 513 20.90 10.82 -16.98
C ASP A 513 22.17 10.35 -17.72
N PHE A 514 23.12 9.75 -16.99
CA PHE A 514 24.43 9.33 -17.51
C PHE A 514 24.63 7.80 -17.65
N ASP A 515 23.74 7.09 -18.37
CA ASP A 515 24.08 5.72 -18.81
C ASP A 515 25.07 5.72 -19.98
N LEU A 516 26.35 5.50 -19.67
CA LEU A 516 27.41 5.30 -20.66
C LEU A 516 27.11 4.17 -21.65
N ASN A 517 26.37 3.13 -21.24
CA ASN A 517 26.03 2.00 -22.12
C ASN A 517 24.93 2.38 -23.11
N LYS A 518 23.97 3.24 -22.73
CA LYS A 518 23.00 3.87 -23.64
C LYS A 518 23.75 4.76 -24.63
N ILE A 519 24.57 5.68 -24.14
CA ILE A 519 25.39 6.59 -24.98
C ILE A 519 26.24 5.79 -25.99
N VAL A 520 26.91 4.71 -25.58
CA VAL A 520 27.69 3.85 -26.48
C VAL A 520 26.80 3.10 -27.47
N ARG A 521 25.67 2.51 -27.05
CA ARG A 521 24.72 1.84 -27.95
C ARG A 521 24.16 2.80 -29.00
N ASP A 522 23.83 4.02 -28.62
CA ASP A 522 23.20 5.01 -29.49
C ASP A 522 24.22 5.56 -30.51
N ASN A 523 25.44 5.89 -30.05
CA ASN A 523 26.53 6.26 -30.97
C ASN A 523 26.93 5.11 -31.92
N VAL A 524 26.99 3.87 -31.45
CA VAL A 524 27.29 2.71 -32.33
C VAL A 524 26.18 2.49 -33.36
N GLN A 525 24.91 2.77 -33.05
CA GLN A 525 23.83 2.77 -34.04
C GLN A 525 24.01 3.88 -35.08
N VAL A 526 24.38 5.10 -34.67
CA VAL A 526 24.62 6.26 -35.55
C VAL A 526 25.86 6.08 -36.45
N PHE A 527 26.95 5.48 -35.96
CA PHE A 527 28.17 5.26 -36.75
C PHE A 527 28.19 3.92 -37.50
N GLY A 528 27.44 2.92 -37.05
CA GLY A 528 27.29 1.63 -37.75
C GLY A 528 26.29 1.67 -38.91
N SER A 529 25.33 2.60 -38.87
CA SER A 529 24.31 2.79 -39.93
C SER A 529 24.74 3.95 -40.83
N GLY A 530 25.18 3.63 -42.06
CA GLY A 530 25.78 4.61 -42.96
C GLY A 530 24.83 5.72 -43.45
N GLY A 531 24.75 6.83 -42.71
CA GLY A 531 24.24 8.13 -43.20
C GLY A 531 22.73 8.20 -43.49
N GLY A 532 21.93 7.23 -43.05
CA GLY A 532 20.48 7.20 -43.27
C GLY A 532 19.68 7.46 -41.99
N THR A 533 18.81 8.47 -42.00
CA THR A 533 17.76 8.65 -40.99
C THR A 533 16.59 7.69 -41.25
N THR A 534 16.86 6.39 -41.21
CA THR A 534 15.83 5.37 -41.08
C THR A 534 15.55 5.20 -39.60
N GLU A 535 14.37 5.65 -39.16
CA GLU A 535 13.80 5.20 -37.89
C GLU A 535 13.80 3.66 -37.87
N LYS A 536 14.08 3.07 -36.69
CA LYS A 536 13.85 1.63 -36.52
C LYS A 536 12.37 1.34 -36.82
N PRO A 537 12.04 0.26 -37.53
CA PRO A 537 10.70 -0.31 -37.41
C PRO A 537 10.52 -0.75 -35.95
N SER A 538 9.77 0.02 -35.17
CA SER A 538 9.38 -0.39 -33.82
C SER A 538 8.61 -1.70 -33.90
N SER A 539 8.78 -2.58 -32.90
CA SER A 539 7.90 -3.76 -32.78
C SER A 539 6.48 -3.42 -32.31
N LEU A 540 6.22 -2.12 -32.13
CA LEU A 540 4.98 -1.49 -31.71
C LEU A 540 4.23 -0.96 -32.92
N CYS A 541 2.90 -1.10 -32.91
CA CYS A 541 2.00 -0.67 -33.98
C CYS A 541 1.78 0.85 -33.99
N ASP A 542 1.99 1.49 -32.84
CA ASP A 542 1.72 2.90 -32.56
C ASP A 542 2.49 3.38 -31.31
N LYS A 543 2.52 4.69 -31.06
CA LYS A 543 3.27 5.27 -29.93
C LYS A 543 2.60 4.93 -28.58
N PRO A 544 3.29 4.28 -27.62
CA PRO A 544 2.70 3.93 -26.33
C PRO A 544 2.17 5.13 -25.54
N LYS A 545 0.93 5.02 -25.06
CA LYS A 545 0.41 5.87 -23.98
C LYS A 545 1.37 5.81 -22.80
N HIS A 546 1.60 6.95 -22.16
CA HIS A 546 2.49 7.12 -21.00
C HIS A 546 3.97 6.75 -21.22
N GLY A 547 4.41 6.41 -22.44
CA GLY A 547 5.80 6.02 -22.73
C GLY A 547 6.87 7.13 -22.57
N GLU A 548 6.46 8.35 -22.24
CA GLU A 548 7.33 9.47 -21.84
C GLU A 548 7.57 9.54 -20.31
N LEU A 549 6.77 8.79 -19.53
CA LEU A 549 6.82 8.70 -18.06
C LEU A 549 7.21 7.30 -17.59
N LEU A 550 6.82 6.28 -18.36
CA LEU A 550 6.98 4.86 -18.04
C LEU A 550 7.89 4.20 -19.08
N HIS A 551 8.79 3.33 -18.61
CA HIS A 551 9.84 2.74 -19.41
C HIS A 551 10.05 1.27 -19.02
N LEU A 552 10.47 0.44 -19.98
CA LEU A 552 10.80 -0.98 -19.74
C LEU A 552 12.30 -1.17 -19.52
N PRO A 553 12.72 -2.19 -18.74
CA PRO A 553 14.13 -2.51 -18.55
C PRO A 553 14.80 -3.04 -19.83
N HIS A 554 16.14 -3.11 -19.81
CA HIS A 554 16.99 -3.79 -20.82
C HIS A 554 16.86 -3.35 -22.28
N GLY A 555 16.15 -2.25 -22.56
CA GLY A 555 15.82 -1.87 -23.95
C GLY A 555 14.84 -2.87 -24.58
N LEU A 556 13.80 -3.22 -23.84
CA LEU A 556 12.58 -3.82 -24.37
C LEU A 556 11.61 -2.70 -24.79
N GLU A 557 10.79 -2.97 -25.81
CA GLU A 557 9.73 -2.07 -26.29
C GLU A 557 8.38 -2.70 -25.95
N GLY A 558 7.39 -1.88 -25.57
CA GLY A 558 6.08 -2.35 -25.13
C GLY A 558 5.14 -1.20 -24.76
N TYR A 559 3.99 -1.55 -24.20
CA TYR A 559 2.89 -0.64 -23.89
C TYR A 559 2.64 -0.46 -22.39
N PHE A 560 2.04 0.66 -22.02
CA PHE A 560 1.60 0.97 -20.64
C PHE A 560 0.07 1.22 -20.56
N ASP A 561 -0.65 0.89 -21.63
CA ASP A 561 -2.11 0.77 -21.64
C ASP A 561 -2.52 -0.60 -22.21
N TYR A 562 -3.45 -1.24 -21.52
CA TYR A 562 -3.89 -2.61 -21.80
C TYR A 562 -4.61 -2.74 -23.14
N GLU A 563 -5.51 -1.81 -23.47
CA GLU A 563 -6.28 -1.87 -24.72
C GLU A 563 -5.38 -1.60 -25.93
N GLN A 564 -4.43 -0.65 -25.79
CA GLN A 564 -3.43 -0.37 -26.82
C GLN A 564 -2.54 -1.60 -27.12
N GLY A 565 -2.05 -2.26 -26.06
CA GLY A 565 -1.24 -3.47 -26.20
C GLY A 565 -2.02 -4.64 -26.81
N LEU A 566 -3.27 -4.85 -26.40
CA LEU A 566 -4.12 -5.92 -26.94
C LEU A 566 -4.50 -5.66 -28.41
N ALA A 567 -4.80 -4.41 -28.77
CA ALA A 567 -5.08 -4.02 -30.15
C ALA A 567 -3.86 -4.26 -31.07
N CYS A 568 -2.66 -3.90 -30.63
CA CYS A 568 -1.45 -4.19 -31.41
C CYS A 568 -1.16 -5.70 -31.51
N ALA A 569 -1.31 -6.45 -30.42
CA ALA A 569 -1.17 -7.90 -30.41
C ALA A 569 -2.10 -8.60 -31.42
N ALA A 570 -3.35 -8.14 -31.54
CA ALA A 570 -4.29 -8.61 -32.55
C ALA A 570 -3.87 -8.24 -33.99
N GLN A 571 -3.24 -7.08 -34.22
CA GLN A 571 -2.74 -6.67 -35.54
C GLN A 571 -1.51 -7.48 -35.99
N VAL A 572 -0.56 -7.74 -35.10
CA VAL A 572 0.68 -8.49 -35.43
C VAL A 572 0.56 -10.00 -35.17
N ASN A 573 -0.62 -10.48 -34.74
CA ASN A 573 -0.91 -11.86 -34.38
C ASN A 573 0.11 -12.49 -33.40
N LYS A 574 0.37 -11.79 -32.28
CA LYS A 574 1.25 -12.25 -31.19
C LYS A 574 0.48 -12.36 -29.86
N PRO A 575 0.92 -13.19 -28.91
CA PRO A 575 0.38 -13.19 -27.56
C PRO A 575 0.83 -11.94 -26.78
N VAL A 576 0.01 -11.56 -25.80
CA VAL A 576 0.33 -10.48 -24.85
C VAL A 576 1.04 -11.06 -23.63
N PHE A 577 2.15 -10.45 -23.23
CA PHE A 577 2.79 -10.63 -21.93
C PHE A 577 2.43 -9.43 -21.05
N ILE A 578 1.64 -9.63 -20.00
CA ILE A 578 1.34 -8.60 -19.00
C ILE A 578 2.29 -8.72 -17.82
N ASP A 579 2.89 -7.60 -17.42
CA ASP A 579 3.62 -7.42 -16.16
C ASP A 579 2.83 -6.48 -15.24
N PHE A 580 2.19 -7.01 -14.19
CA PHE A 580 1.66 -6.19 -13.10
C PHE A 580 2.80 -5.83 -12.16
N THR A 581 3.20 -4.56 -12.21
CA THR A 581 4.47 -4.08 -11.67
C THR A 581 4.26 -2.81 -10.85
N GLY A 582 5.33 -2.28 -10.27
CA GLY A 582 5.29 -1.01 -9.57
C GLY A 582 6.67 -0.37 -9.44
N HIS A 583 6.68 0.94 -9.21
CA HIS A 583 7.87 1.73 -8.91
C HIS A 583 8.50 1.29 -7.58
N GLY A 584 7.70 1.19 -6.52
CA GLY A 584 8.13 0.73 -5.20
C GLY A 584 8.34 -0.79 -5.08
N CYS A 585 8.09 -1.55 -6.14
CA CYS A 585 8.11 -3.02 -6.11
C CYS A 585 9.54 -3.59 -6.15
N VAL A 586 10.15 -3.76 -4.98
CA VAL A 586 11.48 -4.38 -4.77
C VAL A 586 11.62 -5.70 -5.54
N ASN A 587 10.64 -6.60 -5.38
CA ASN A 587 10.62 -7.92 -6.01
C ASN A 587 10.55 -7.85 -7.55
N CYS A 588 9.83 -6.87 -8.10
CA CYS A 588 9.75 -6.66 -9.55
C CYS A 588 11.13 -6.27 -10.10
N ARG A 589 11.83 -5.33 -9.46
CA ARG A 589 13.18 -4.91 -9.87
C ARG A 589 14.21 -6.03 -9.72
N GLU A 590 14.03 -6.96 -8.77
CA GLU A 590 14.88 -8.15 -8.62
C GLU A 590 14.62 -9.20 -9.74
N MET A 591 13.36 -9.44 -10.11
CA MET A 591 12.98 -10.25 -11.28
C MET A 591 13.55 -9.67 -12.58
N GLU A 592 13.39 -8.37 -12.80
CA GLU A 592 13.95 -7.69 -13.97
C GLU A 592 15.47 -7.86 -14.04
N ALA A 593 16.17 -7.63 -12.91
CA ALA A 593 17.62 -7.65 -12.89
C ALA A 593 18.24 -9.06 -12.96
N ARG A 594 17.51 -10.13 -12.58
CA ARG A 594 18.05 -11.50 -12.54
C ARG A 594 17.45 -12.45 -13.57
N VAL A 595 16.14 -12.39 -13.79
CA VAL A 595 15.43 -13.31 -14.69
C VAL A 595 15.27 -12.69 -16.07
N TRP A 596 14.72 -11.47 -16.16
CA TRP A 596 14.58 -10.80 -17.47
C TRP A 596 15.93 -10.40 -18.08
N ALA A 597 17.01 -10.39 -17.30
CA ALA A 597 18.36 -10.13 -17.81
C ALA A 597 18.99 -11.33 -18.54
N ASP A 598 18.42 -12.54 -18.45
CA ASP A 598 18.91 -13.70 -19.21
C ASP A 598 18.68 -13.49 -20.73
N PRO A 599 19.72 -13.66 -21.59
CA PRO A 599 19.59 -13.44 -23.03
C PRO A 599 18.48 -14.26 -23.71
N ARG A 600 18.13 -15.44 -23.18
CA ARG A 600 17.05 -16.31 -23.69
C ARG A 600 15.68 -15.70 -23.38
N VAL A 601 15.51 -15.16 -22.17
CA VAL A 601 14.29 -14.46 -21.73
C VAL A 601 14.13 -13.15 -22.52
N LEU A 602 15.18 -12.33 -22.60
CA LEU A 602 15.20 -11.12 -23.43
C LEU A 602 14.81 -11.40 -24.88
N LYS A 603 15.31 -12.50 -25.45
CA LYS A 603 14.99 -12.88 -26.82
C LYS A 603 13.51 -13.19 -26.98
N LYS A 604 12.94 -14.08 -26.14
CA LYS A 604 11.51 -14.44 -26.20
C LYS A 604 10.61 -13.21 -26.02
N LEU A 605 10.86 -12.41 -24.98
CA LEU A 605 10.05 -11.22 -24.67
C LEU A 605 10.08 -10.18 -25.80
N ARG A 606 11.22 -9.99 -26.48
CA ARG A 606 11.37 -9.05 -27.61
C ARG A 606 10.80 -9.58 -28.93
N GLU A 607 11.00 -10.86 -29.23
CA GLU A 607 10.69 -11.41 -30.56
C GLU A 607 9.29 -12.02 -30.65
N GLU A 608 8.80 -12.67 -29.59
CA GLU A 608 7.61 -13.54 -29.65
C GLU A 608 6.35 -12.94 -28.97
N PHE A 609 6.50 -11.93 -28.11
CA PHE A 609 5.38 -11.33 -27.34
C PHE A 609 5.16 -9.84 -27.64
N ILE A 610 3.98 -9.32 -27.30
CA ILE A 610 3.75 -7.89 -27.04
C ILE A 610 3.76 -7.67 -25.53
N ILE A 611 4.69 -6.85 -25.04
CA ILE A 611 4.86 -6.54 -23.62
C ILE A 611 3.91 -5.42 -23.21
N VAL A 612 3.21 -5.61 -22.10
CA VAL A 612 2.29 -4.63 -21.49
C VAL A 612 2.62 -4.50 -20.00
N ALA A 613 3.26 -3.41 -19.59
CA ALA A 613 3.61 -3.17 -18.19
C ALA A 613 2.58 -2.28 -17.51
N LEU A 614 1.87 -2.84 -16.54
CA LEU A 614 0.77 -2.21 -15.82
C LEU A 614 1.25 -1.82 -14.41
N TYR A 615 1.71 -0.57 -14.29
CA TYR A 615 2.17 0.00 -13.02
C TYR A 615 0.96 0.24 -12.09
N VAL A 616 0.86 -0.52 -11.00
CA VAL A 616 -0.28 -0.47 -10.06
C VAL A 616 -0.13 0.60 -8.97
N ASP A 617 1.06 1.16 -8.80
CA ASP A 617 1.37 2.18 -7.79
C ASP A 617 1.62 3.58 -8.37
N ASP A 618 1.46 3.77 -9.69
CA ASP A 618 1.66 5.06 -10.32
C ASP A 618 0.59 6.11 -9.92
N LYS A 619 1.05 7.32 -9.63
CA LYS A 619 0.22 8.39 -9.04
C LYS A 619 -0.21 9.45 -10.06
N THR A 620 0.17 9.32 -11.33
CA THR A 620 -0.27 10.19 -12.43
C THR A 620 -1.79 10.15 -12.57
N THR A 621 -2.42 11.32 -12.50
CA THR A 621 -3.88 11.48 -12.66
C THR A 621 -4.29 11.24 -14.12
N LEU A 622 -5.32 10.42 -14.32
CA LEU A 622 -5.93 10.17 -15.62
C LEU A 622 -6.90 11.30 -15.99
N PRO A 623 -7.12 11.59 -17.29
CA PRO A 623 -8.23 12.43 -17.74
C PRO A 623 -9.58 11.88 -17.23
N GLU A 624 -10.58 12.75 -17.01
CA GLU A 624 -11.88 12.33 -16.47
C GLU A 624 -12.60 11.29 -17.36
N SER A 625 -12.31 11.29 -18.66
CA SER A 625 -12.80 10.29 -19.63
C SER A 625 -12.18 8.90 -19.51
N GLU A 626 -11.08 8.75 -18.75
CA GLU A 626 -10.43 7.45 -18.44
C GLU A 626 -10.60 7.04 -16.96
N TRP A 627 -11.42 7.74 -16.19
CA TRP A 627 -11.76 7.33 -14.83
C TRP A 627 -12.70 6.12 -14.85
N ILE A 628 -12.32 5.04 -14.18
CA ILE A 628 -13.16 3.84 -14.02
C ILE A 628 -13.78 3.79 -12.63
N THR A 629 -15.01 3.29 -12.52
CA THR A 629 -15.65 2.96 -11.23
C THR A 629 -15.46 1.48 -10.97
N SER A 630 -14.91 1.13 -9.81
CA SER A 630 -14.63 -0.26 -9.45
C SER A 630 -15.87 -1.13 -9.39
N THR A 631 -15.76 -2.36 -9.91
CA THR A 631 -16.73 -3.44 -9.63
C THR A 631 -16.45 -4.14 -8.28
N TYR A 632 -15.28 -3.91 -7.68
CA TYR A 632 -14.84 -4.54 -6.43
C TYR A 632 -15.15 -3.68 -5.19
N ASP A 633 -14.79 -2.39 -5.19
CA ASP A 633 -15.01 -1.48 -4.04
C ASP A 633 -15.96 -0.30 -4.33
N GLY A 634 -16.55 -0.23 -5.52
CA GLY A 634 -17.44 0.86 -5.94
C GLY A 634 -16.77 2.22 -6.15
N LYS A 635 -15.47 2.39 -5.85
CA LYS A 635 -14.81 3.70 -5.83
C LYS A 635 -14.25 4.08 -7.20
N VAL A 636 -14.25 5.39 -7.50
CA VAL A 636 -13.70 5.94 -8.75
C VAL A 636 -12.17 5.96 -8.71
N LYS A 637 -11.54 5.29 -9.67
CA LYS A 637 -10.08 5.20 -9.84
C LYS A 637 -9.61 6.32 -10.77
N LYS A 638 -8.86 7.28 -10.21
CA LYS A 638 -8.46 8.53 -10.88
C LYS A 638 -6.99 8.61 -11.32
N THR A 639 -6.18 7.58 -11.04
CA THR A 639 -4.75 7.53 -11.42
C THR A 639 -4.42 6.23 -12.15
N ILE A 640 -3.32 6.22 -12.90
CA ILE A 640 -2.81 5.04 -13.63
C ILE A 640 -2.72 3.82 -12.68
N GLY A 641 -2.06 3.99 -11.54
CA GLY A 641 -1.93 2.94 -10.53
C GLY A 641 -3.27 2.44 -10.02
N LYS A 642 -4.20 3.34 -9.70
CA LYS A 642 -5.54 2.94 -9.24
C LYS A 642 -6.36 2.23 -10.33
N LYS A 643 -6.20 2.60 -11.61
CA LYS A 643 -6.83 1.90 -12.76
C LYS A 643 -6.32 0.46 -12.85
N TYR A 644 -5.00 0.24 -12.76
CA TYR A 644 -4.43 -1.11 -12.94
C TYR A 644 -4.39 -1.98 -11.69
N ALA A 645 -4.32 -1.42 -10.49
CA ALA A 645 -4.56 -2.17 -9.24
C ALA A 645 -5.99 -2.74 -9.22
N ASP A 646 -6.98 -1.94 -9.62
CA ASP A 646 -8.38 -2.35 -9.69
C ASP A 646 -8.62 -3.40 -10.79
N PHE A 647 -7.96 -3.24 -11.95
CA PHE A 647 -7.95 -4.25 -13.02
C PHE A 647 -7.31 -5.57 -12.58
N GLN A 648 -6.21 -5.55 -11.82
CA GLN A 648 -5.57 -6.75 -11.29
C GLN A 648 -6.52 -7.51 -10.35
N ILE A 649 -7.14 -6.80 -9.41
CA ILE A 649 -8.07 -7.38 -8.43
C ILE A 649 -9.34 -7.89 -9.13
N SER A 650 -9.98 -7.08 -9.97
CA SER A 650 -11.27 -7.43 -10.59
C SER A 650 -11.18 -8.50 -11.69
N LYS A 651 -10.07 -8.57 -12.45
CA LYS A 651 -9.89 -9.58 -13.51
C LYS A 651 -9.19 -10.86 -13.04
N PHE A 652 -8.31 -10.79 -12.03
CA PHE A 652 -7.47 -11.92 -11.62
C PHE A 652 -7.56 -12.30 -10.14
N ASN A 653 -8.31 -11.56 -9.31
CA ASN A 653 -8.43 -11.76 -7.86
C ASN A 653 -7.06 -11.78 -7.12
N VAL A 654 -6.09 -11.02 -7.62
CA VAL A 654 -4.74 -10.89 -7.04
C VAL A 654 -4.37 -9.42 -6.88
N ASN A 655 -3.64 -9.11 -5.81
CA ASN A 655 -3.20 -7.76 -5.43
C ASN A 655 -1.69 -7.66 -5.15
N ALA A 656 -0.92 -8.71 -5.44
CA ALA A 656 0.52 -8.79 -5.24
C ALA A 656 1.30 -8.53 -6.54
N GLN A 657 2.54 -8.03 -6.42
CA GLN A 657 3.45 -7.78 -7.54
C GLN A 657 4.87 -8.30 -7.19
N PRO A 658 5.65 -8.78 -8.18
CA PRO A 658 5.31 -8.92 -9.59
C PRO A 658 4.29 -10.03 -9.85
N TYR A 659 3.49 -9.88 -10.91
CA TYR A 659 2.52 -10.88 -11.34
C TYR A 659 2.37 -10.85 -12.86
N TYR A 660 2.67 -11.98 -13.50
CA TYR A 660 2.83 -12.12 -14.94
C TYR A 660 1.69 -12.95 -15.53
N VAL A 661 1.04 -12.43 -16.57
CA VAL A 661 -0.10 -13.09 -17.23
C VAL A 661 0.11 -13.15 -18.74
N LEU A 662 -0.04 -14.33 -19.34
CA LEU A 662 0.02 -14.51 -20.78
C LEU A 662 -1.40 -14.59 -21.35
N LEU A 663 -1.73 -13.68 -22.28
CA LEU A 663 -3.05 -13.62 -22.93
C LEU A 663 -2.96 -13.89 -24.44
N ASP A 664 -4.04 -14.43 -25.00
CA ASP A 664 -4.25 -14.43 -26.44
C ASP A 664 -4.69 -13.05 -26.97
N THR A 665 -4.82 -12.92 -28.28
CA THR A 665 -5.23 -11.67 -28.97
C THR A 665 -6.67 -11.22 -28.70
N LYS A 666 -7.43 -11.98 -27.89
CA LYS A 666 -8.79 -11.65 -27.42
C LYS A 666 -8.80 -11.34 -25.92
N GLY A 667 -7.66 -11.41 -25.25
CA GLY A 667 -7.50 -11.08 -23.83
C GLY A 667 -7.84 -12.22 -22.87
N ASN A 668 -7.96 -13.47 -23.35
CA ASN A 668 -8.17 -14.65 -22.50
C ASN A 668 -6.82 -15.18 -21.98
N VAL A 669 -6.82 -15.70 -20.75
CA VAL A 669 -5.62 -16.33 -20.16
C VAL A 669 -5.28 -17.62 -20.92
N MET A 670 -3.99 -17.81 -21.16
CA MET A 670 -3.46 -18.99 -21.85
C MET A 670 -2.95 -20.06 -20.87
N VAL A 671 -2.14 -19.65 -19.89
CA VAL A 671 -1.52 -20.54 -18.90
C VAL A 671 -1.69 -19.97 -17.49
N PRO A 672 -1.60 -20.78 -16.42
CA PRO A 672 -1.57 -20.28 -15.05
C PRO A 672 -0.54 -19.15 -14.87
N PRO A 673 -0.94 -17.98 -14.34
CA PRO A 673 -0.05 -16.85 -14.09
C PRO A 673 1.16 -17.20 -13.21
N LEU A 674 2.26 -16.46 -13.40
CA LEU A 674 3.49 -16.60 -12.62
C LEU A 674 3.67 -15.38 -11.70
N ALA A 675 4.17 -15.60 -10.49
CA ALA A 675 4.45 -14.52 -9.53
C ALA A 675 5.97 -14.28 -9.41
N TYR A 676 6.46 -13.97 -8.21
CA TYR A 676 7.88 -13.88 -7.92
C TYR A 676 8.54 -15.27 -7.87
N ASP A 677 9.35 -15.59 -8.88
CA ASP A 677 10.22 -16.77 -8.92
C ASP A 677 11.55 -16.43 -9.63
N LEU A 678 12.67 -16.58 -8.92
CA LEU A 678 14.00 -16.27 -9.46
C LEU A 678 14.59 -17.39 -10.34
N ASP A 679 13.91 -18.53 -10.49
CA ASP A 679 14.36 -19.58 -11.41
C ASP A 679 14.08 -19.22 -12.88
N VAL A 680 15.17 -19.06 -13.64
CA VAL A 680 15.13 -18.67 -15.05
C VAL A 680 14.53 -19.77 -15.93
N GLU A 681 14.70 -21.04 -15.58
CA GLU A 681 14.14 -22.14 -16.37
C GLU A 681 12.62 -22.26 -16.16
N ASN A 682 12.13 -22.01 -14.94
CA ASN A 682 10.68 -21.91 -14.67
C ASN A 682 10.05 -20.75 -15.46
N PHE A 683 10.71 -19.60 -15.53
CA PHE A 683 10.23 -18.46 -16.31
C PHE A 683 10.25 -18.74 -17.82
N LEU A 684 11.26 -19.46 -18.32
CA LEU A 684 11.32 -19.89 -19.72
C LEU A 684 10.23 -20.90 -20.08
N ASP A 685 9.96 -21.89 -19.21
CA ASP A 685 8.86 -22.84 -19.37
C ASP A 685 7.48 -22.15 -19.36
N PHE A 686 7.28 -21.16 -18.48
CA PHE A 686 6.07 -20.34 -18.46
C PHE A 686 5.83 -19.63 -19.81
N LEU A 687 6.87 -19.00 -20.37
CA LEU A 687 6.79 -18.37 -21.70
C LEU A 687 6.55 -19.41 -22.81
N ASP A 688 7.25 -20.55 -22.80
CA ASP A 688 7.13 -21.56 -23.86
C ASP A 688 5.79 -22.32 -23.82
N ARG A 689 5.21 -22.58 -22.64
CA ARG A 689 3.83 -23.07 -22.52
C ARG A 689 2.83 -22.05 -23.07
N GLY A 690 3.02 -20.76 -22.80
CA GLY A 690 2.21 -19.69 -23.38
C GLY A 690 2.29 -19.63 -24.91
N LEU A 691 3.50 -19.74 -25.47
CA LEU A 691 3.72 -19.76 -26.92
C LEU A 691 3.17 -21.03 -27.59
N LYS A 692 3.17 -22.17 -26.89
CA LYS A 692 2.53 -23.40 -27.35
C LYS A 692 1.01 -23.26 -27.39
N GLU A 693 0.40 -22.89 -26.27
CA GLU A 693 -1.05 -22.68 -26.13
C GLU A 693 -1.56 -21.65 -27.16
N PHE A 694 -0.83 -20.55 -27.38
CA PHE A 694 -1.18 -19.55 -28.39
C PHE A 694 -1.24 -20.14 -29.80
N LYS A 695 -0.33 -21.06 -30.15
CA LYS A 695 -0.27 -21.75 -31.45
C LYS A 695 -1.31 -22.87 -31.58
N GLU A 696 -1.84 -23.38 -30.46
CA GLU A 696 -2.93 -24.37 -30.42
C GLU A 696 -4.32 -23.71 -30.41
N ARG A 697 -4.40 -22.37 -30.29
CA ARG A 697 -5.62 -21.53 -30.37
C ARG A 697 -5.83 -20.79 -31.71
N GLN A 698 -4.97 -21.04 -32.72
CA GLN A 698 -5.07 -20.47 -34.08
C GLN A 698 -5.62 -21.48 -35.09
#